data_AF-A0A2R5LJG5-F1
#
_entry.id   AF-A0A2R5LJG5-F1
#
_cell.length_a   1.000
_cell.length_b   1.000
_cell.length_c   1.000
_cell.angle_alpha   90.00
_cell.angle_beta   90.00
_cell.angle_gamma   90.00
#
_symmetry.space_group_name_H-M   'P 1'
#
loop_
_entity.id
_entity.type
_entity.pdbx_description
1 polymer ?
#
loop_
_entity_poly.entity_id
_entity_poly.type
_entity_poly.pdbx_seq_one_letter_code
_entity_poly.pdbx_strand_id
1 'polypeptide(L)'
;MALRFDGKVAIVTGAGGGLGKEYALLLAERGASVVVNDLGGTRSGEGQSRSAADKVVDEIKAKGGKAVADYNSVEEGDKIIKTAIDNYGRVDIVINNAGILRDKAFVNMSADEWDIIHRVHLRGSFLVTKAAWPYFRNQGYGKVIMTASGAGIYGNFGQANYGSAKLGLLGLSNTLAIEGKKYNISCNTIVPLAASRLTEDIFPPEIFNQLKPSFVSPVVTWLCHESCKETGGVFEAAGGYVGKYQWHRSVGKAFIKDEKMTPESVRDSWAQITDMTDSQQMTSVHDQTTSLIQMLSGQVPERKSAVPAPGSEDPSVFVYTPDSAILYALSVGLSTQEPDHLKFLFENSVDFSVLPSFGVIPAMSAVFNSEALSNESRRLNVDPSKMLHGEQYLELYRPLAPSGVLKTDVKVVEILDKGSGAVAIIDANTFDERGQKVAYTQWSVFFVGSGGFGGKRVSDKAKPLATIPNRKPDAVLVDKTSADQAALYRLCGDKNPLHIDPNFAAAGGFSQPILHGLCSYGYATRHVLKQYANNDVARFKSIKARFTGPVLPGQSIRTEMWKEGNKVLFQCSVPESNKQIISGGCVELHSGPPASVAPSPPVAAPKAGGQELMTDLVFAGMAARVEESPELAKKVEAIYEYHITVGGKEAAVWTLDLKNDKGSVYKGPTKKGRPNCVITISDEDMFNMAVGQLDPQKAFMQGKLKVKGNILMMQRLRALLTPPSGGGGSTQSSPPAPPPAASQSPPLKSSVIFKSMDKKVAANPDLASTVKTIFQWDIKKNGQVVKQYTLDLRNGKGAMYEGACKQGKPDCVLIMEDDILFDIYQGKLDAQRAFMTGKLKITGNVLASQKLQDLWEQDKEENPEDELADMVKSADASAASSEERPPRPTEPPSTVKSDFIFSIFTEYHKQEPQIASIVKTIYHWVIVQNGKKATEWTVDLKNGEGDLYKGPPNGVKADVSITIEDEDLVQLMLGKLNPQKAFMTGRLKIRGNIMLTQRFNQLWQEILKSGRVVELKLMSPLLSDAQPLSPDLWSDCAFFLLTKKLAHLPDLASKVQAVYEWKILKDGKEASKWTLDLKSDCGAVYRGSPKGGSPSCTITMEDDLFANLVAGRIAPKVAFSKFVKIEGNKALADSLHPLFLSQSKL
;
A
#
# COMPACT_ATOMS: atom_id res chain seq x y z
N MET A 1 7.61 30.48 -20.38
CA MET A 1 7.04 31.82 -20.08
C MET A 1 5.95 31.66 -19.03
N ALA A 2 5.74 32.65 -18.17
CA ALA A 2 4.66 32.61 -17.18
C ALA A 2 3.29 32.88 -17.83
N LEU A 3 2.22 32.29 -17.30
CA LEU A 3 0.84 32.60 -17.70
C LEU A 3 0.46 34.01 -17.22
N ARG A 4 -0.19 34.79 -18.09
CA ARG A 4 -0.52 36.21 -17.87
C ARG A 4 -1.93 36.53 -18.40
N PHE A 5 -2.52 37.59 -17.86
CA PHE A 5 -3.87 38.06 -18.17
C PHE A 5 -3.88 39.55 -18.53
N ASP A 6 -2.74 40.06 -18.98
CA ASP A 6 -2.58 41.45 -19.38
C ASP A 6 -3.61 41.84 -20.45
N GLY A 7 -4.39 42.88 -20.18
CA GLY A 7 -5.48 43.34 -21.06
C GLY A 7 -6.78 42.53 -21.02
N LYS A 8 -6.90 41.50 -20.16
CA LYS A 8 -8.15 40.77 -19.91
C LYS A 8 -8.92 41.38 -18.73
N VAL A 9 -10.25 41.33 -18.81
CA VAL A 9 -11.16 41.73 -17.73
C VAL A 9 -11.86 40.49 -17.14
N ALA A 10 -11.72 40.30 -15.83
CA ALA A 10 -12.31 39.17 -15.12
C ALA A 10 -13.37 39.64 -14.11
N ILE A 11 -14.51 38.96 -14.10
CA ILE A 11 -15.55 39.12 -13.08
C ILE A 11 -15.51 37.88 -12.19
N VAL A 12 -15.42 38.07 -10.88
CA VAL A 12 -15.52 36.99 -9.90
C VAL A 12 -16.69 37.31 -8.96
N THR A 13 -17.68 36.43 -8.91
CA THR A 13 -18.86 36.59 -8.04
C THR A 13 -18.64 35.92 -6.68
N GLY A 14 -19.11 36.55 -5.60
CA GLY A 14 -18.80 36.11 -4.23
C GLY A 14 -17.31 36.23 -3.90
N ALA A 15 -16.68 37.32 -4.33
CA ALA A 15 -15.23 37.53 -4.27
C ALA A 15 -14.74 38.23 -2.98
N GLY A 16 -15.62 38.56 -2.04
CA GLY A 16 -15.28 39.21 -0.77
C GLY A 16 -14.60 38.27 0.25
N GLY A 17 -14.51 36.96 -0.05
CA GLY A 17 -13.82 36.00 0.80
C GLY A 17 -13.63 34.62 0.16
N GLY A 18 -12.96 33.72 0.88
CA GLY A 18 -12.79 32.31 0.50
C GLY A 18 -12.17 32.12 -0.88
N LEU A 19 -12.72 31.18 -1.65
CA LEU A 19 -12.27 30.84 -3.01
C LEU A 19 -12.32 32.03 -3.97
N GLY A 20 -13.43 32.79 -3.97
CA GLY A 20 -13.61 33.94 -4.85
C GLY A 20 -12.53 35.02 -4.65
N LYS A 21 -12.16 35.29 -3.39
CA LYS A 21 -11.06 36.20 -3.05
C LYS A 21 -9.72 35.74 -3.67
N GLU A 22 -9.36 34.47 -3.50
CA GLU A 22 -8.10 33.94 -4.04
C GLU A 22 -8.07 33.95 -5.57
N TYR A 23 -9.21 33.70 -6.24
CA TYR A 23 -9.30 33.84 -7.70
C TYR A 23 -9.07 35.29 -8.14
N ALA A 24 -9.70 36.26 -7.46
CA ALA A 24 -9.57 37.68 -7.77
C ALA A 24 -8.13 38.19 -7.57
N LEU A 25 -7.49 37.80 -6.45
CA LEU A 25 -6.10 38.15 -6.15
C LEU A 25 -5.12 37.58 -7.19
N LEU A 26 -5.21 36.28 -7.50
CA LEU A 26 -4.29 35.62 -8.44
C LEU A 26 -4.46 36.14 -9.87
N LEU A 27 -5.68 36.40 -10.33
CA LEU A 27 -5.91 36.99 -11.66
C LEU A 27 -5.34 38.41 -11.75
N ALA A 28 -5.50 39.23 -10.71
CA ALA A 28 -4.96 40.59 -10.68
C ALA A 28 -3.42 40.62 -10.63
N GLU A 29 -2.79 39.78 -9.80
CA GLU A 29 -1.32 39.58 -9.76
C GLU A 29 -0.77 39.23 -11.16
N ARG A 30 -1.54 38.45 -11.92
CA ARG A 30 -1.18 38.00 -13.27
C ARG A 30 -1.60 38.97 -14.38
N GLY A 31 -2.09 40.17 -14.04
CA GLY A 31 -2.30 41.28 -14.99
C GLY A 31 -3.75 41.55 -15.42
N ALA A 32 -4.72 40.78 -14.91
CA ALA A 32 -6.14 41.03 -15.20
C ALA A 32 -6.63 42.33 -14.54
N SER A 33 -7.62 42.98 -15.14
CA SER A 33 -8.46 43.97 -14.45
C SER A 33 -9.69 43.25 -13.88
N VAL A 34 -9.94 43.36 -12.59
CA VAL A 34 -10.88 42.48 -11.87
C VAL A 34 -12.08 43.23 -11.31
N VAL A 35 -13.29 42.80 -11.67
CA VAL A 35 -14.52 43.17 -10.96
C VAL A 35 -14.73 42.18 -9.82
N VAL A 36 -14.63 42.70 -8.60
CA VAL A 36 -14.85 41.97 -7.36
C VAL A 36 -16.33 42.14 -6.99
N ASN A 37 -17.18 41.20 -7.40
CA ASN A 37 -18.59 41.21 -7.02
C ASN A 37 -18.78 40.48 -5.68
N ASP A 38 -19.38 41.15 -4.69
CA ASP A 38 -19.88 40.52 -3.47
C ASP A 38 -21.05 41.30 -2.86
N LEU A 39 -22.12 40.60 -2.52
CA LEU A 39 -23.30 41.18 -1.86
C LEU A 39 -23.02 41.54 -0.38
N GLY A 40 -22.03 40.89 0.24
CA GLY A 40 -21.66 41.07 1.64
C GLY A 40 -22.65 40.50 2.66
N GLY A 41 -23.46 39.53 2.24
CA GLY A 41 -24.40 38.80 3.11
C GLY A 41 -23.74 37.68 3.93
N THR A 42 -24.52 37.04 4.79
CA THR A 42 -24.11 35.89 5.60
C THR A 42 -24.11 34.57 4.79
N ARG A 43 -23.54 33.49 5.36
CA ARG A 43 -23.61 32.11 4.82
C ARG A 43 -25.03 31.66 4.46
N SER A 44 -26.04 32.18 5.16
CA SER A 44 -27.46 31.83 4.97
C SER A 44 -28.14 32.67 3.87
N GLY A 45 -27.50 33.72 3.36
CA GLY A 45 -28.07 34.66 2.39
C GLY A 45 -28.84 35.83 2.99
N GLU A 46 -28.59 36.16 4.26
CA GLU A 46 -29.19 37.32 4.94
C GLU A 46 -28.22 38.51 4.98
N GLY A 47 -28.76 39.73 4.85
CA GLY A 47 -27.98 40.98 4.92
C GLY A 47 -27.21 41.34 3.65
N GLN A 48 -26.66 42.56 3.62
CA GLN A 48 -25.83 43.10 2.54
C GLN A 48 -24.74 44.00 3.13
N SER A 49 -23.54 44.02 2.55
CA SER A 49 -22.42 44.87 3.01
C SER A 49 -21.40 45.15 1.90
N ARG A 50 -21.21 46.43 1.56
CA ARG A 50 -20.19 46.86 0.58
C ARG A 50 -18.76 46.48 0.99
N SER A 51 -18.51 46.49 2.30
CA SER A 51 -17.18 46.28 2.89
C SER A 51 -16.52 44.93 2.57
N ALA A 52 -17.27 43.93 2.09
CA ALA A 52 -16.72 42.65 1.67
C ALA A 52 -15.95 42.78 0.35
N ALA A 53 -16.54 43.42 -0.67
CA ALA A 53 -15.89 43.67 -1.95
C ALA A 53 -14.79 44.72 -1.83
N ASP A 54 -15.06 45.83 -1.11
CA ASP A 54 -14.12 46.96 -0.95
C ASP A 54 -12.75 46.52 -0.44
N LYS A 55 -12.71 45.69 0.62
CA LYS A 55 -11.46 45.20 1.22
C LYS A 55 -10.59 44.39 0.25
N VAL A 56 -11.20 43.62 -0.64
CA VAL A 56 -10.47 42.81 -1.63
C VAL A 56 -9.99 43.68 -2.79
N VAL A 57 -10.76 44.69 -3.19
CA VAL A 57 -10.33 45.70 -4.17
C VAL A 57 -9.14 46.51 -3.65
N ASP A 58 -9.18 46.94 -2.39
CA ASP A 58 -8.07 47.67 -1.77
C ASP A 58 -6.82 46.80 -1.63
N GLU A 59 -6.97 45.51 -1.29
CA GLU A 59 -5.84 44.56 -1.27
C GLU A 59 -5.23 44.34 -2.66
N ILE A 60 -6.05 44.25 -3.71
CA ILE A 60 -5.58 44.16 -5.10
C ILE A 60 -4.82 45.43 -5.50
N LYS A 61 -5.37 46.61 -5.21
CA LYS A 61 -4.72 47.90 -5.52
C LYS A 61 -3.40 48.09 -4.76
N ALA A 62 -3.35 47.70 -3.48
CA ALA A 62 -2.14 47.74 -2.67
C ALA A 62 -1.02 46.81 -3.22
N LYS A 63 -1.40 45.72 -3.90
CA LYS A 63 -0.50 44.81 -4.63
C LYS A 63 -0.18 45.27 -6.07
N GLY A 64 -0.61 46.48 -6.46
CA GLY A 64 -0.37 47.06 -7.80
C GLY A 64 -1.30 46.55 -8.91
N GLY A 65 -2.32 45.76 -8.58
CA GLY A 65 -3.33 45.26 -9.52
C GLY A 65 -4.45 46.27 -9.79
N LYS A 66 -5.29 45.97 -10.78
CA LYS A 66 -6.47 46.78 -11.15
C LYS A 66 -7.74 46.08 -10.71
N ALA A 67 -8.54 46.72 -9.86
CA ALA A 67 -9.85 46.21 -9.49
C ALA A 67 -10.89 47.30 -9.19
N VAL A 68 -12.17 46.93 -9.33
CA VAL A 68 -13.35 47.71 -8.96
C VAL A 68 -14.35 46.80 -8.24
N ALA A 69 -15.08 47.36 -7.27
CA ALA A 69 -16.08 46.62 -6.49
C ALA A 69 -17.42 46.62 -7.23
N ASP A 70 -18.17 45.53 -7.08
CA ASP A 70 -19.58 45.45 -7.44
C ASP A 70 -20.38 44.86 -6.26
N TYR A 71 -21.53 45.44 -5.97
CA TYR A 71 -22.35 45.10 -4.80
C TYR A 71 -23.72 44.49 -5.16
N ASN A 72 -23.96 44.21 -6.44
CA ASN A 72 -25.26 43.72 -6.91
C ASN A 72 -25.43 42.23 -6.56
N SER A 73 -26.67 41.78 -6.39
CA SER A 73 -26.95 40.36 -6.32
C SER A 73 -26.63 39.70 -7.66
N VAL A 74 -26.19 38.43 -7.66
CA VAL A 74 -26.08 37.63 -8.89
C VAL A 74 -27.42 37.44 -9.61
N GLU A 75 -28.54 37.68 -8.91
CA GLU A 75 -29.88 37.76 -9.50
C GLU A 75 -30.10 39.00 -10.41
N GLU A 76 -29.17 39.95 -10.39
CA GLU A 76 -29.13 41.18 -11.19
C GLU A 76 -27.88 41.19 -12.08
N GLY A 77 -27.59 40.04 -12.70
CA GLY A 77 -26.33 39.79 -13.40
C GLY A 77 -25.99 40.78 -14.52
N ASP A 78 -26.99 41.42 -15.13
CA ASP A 78 -26.81 42.51 -16.10
C ASP A 78 -26.07 43.72 -15.50
N LYS A 79 -26.35 44.07 -14.24
CA LYS A 79 -25.66 45.16 -13.52
C LYS A 79 -24.20 44.81 -13.25
N ILE A 80 -23.93 43.55 -12.88
CA ILE A 80 -22.56 43.05 -12.65
C ILE A 80 -21.73 43.15 -13.93
N ILE A 81 -22.29 42.76 -15.08
CA ILE A 81 -21.61 42.91 -16.37
C ILE A 81 -21.46 44.40 -16.72
N LYS A 82 -22.47 45.23 -16.48
CA LYS A 82 -22.39 46.68 -16.70
C LYS A 82 -21.21 47.30 -15.95
N THR A 83 -20.95 46.90 -14.70
CA THR A 83 -19.78 47.38 -13.93
C THR A 83 -18.44 47.08 -14.63
N ALA A 84 -18.29 45.92 -15.28
CA ALA A 84 -17.10 45.62 -16.08
C ALA A 84 -16.99 46.49 -17.34
N ILE A 85 -18.10 46.69 -18.03
CA ILE A 85 -18.14 47.50 -19.27
C ILE A 85 -17.90 48.98 -18.98
N ASP A 86 -18.53 49.55 -17.94
CA ASP A 86 -18.37 50.97 -17.56
C ASP A 86 -16.92 51.31 -17.16
N ASN A 87 -16.22 50.38 -16.50
CA ASN A 87 -14.88 50.64 -15.96
C ASN A 87 -13.74 50.21 -16.91
N TYR A 88 -13.96 49.17 -17.73
CA TYR A 88 -12.90 48.55 -18.53
C TYR A 88 -13.27 48.31 -20.00
N GLY A 89 -14.50 48.62 -20.42
CA GLY A 89 -14.97 48.53 -21.81
C GLY A 89 -15.16 47.12 -22.38
N ARG A 90 -14.88 46.06 -21.60
CA ARG A 90 -14.94 44.65 -22.03
C ARG A 90 -15.16 43.71 -20.85
N VAL A 91 -15.48 42.45 -21.16
CA VAL A 91 -15.46 41.33 -20.21
C VAL A 91 -14.89 40.10 -20.93
N ASP A 92 -13.96 39.39 -20.32
CA ASP A 92 -13.25 38.24 -20.91
C ASP A 92 -13.45 36.94 -20.12
N ILE A 93 -13.54 37.06 -18.80
CA ILE A 93 -13.61 35.94 -17.85
C ILE A 93 -14.78 36.18 -16.89
N VAL A 94 -15.62 35.17 -16.67
CA VAL A 94 -16.70 35.15 -15.67
C VAL A 94 -16.55 33.90 -14.81
N ILE A 95 -16.29 34.09 -13.52
CA ILE A 95 -16.20 33.01 -12.53
C ILE A 95 -17.44 33.09 -11.63
N ASN A 96 -18.37 32.15 -11.85
CA ASN A 96 -19.59 32.01 -11.07
C ASN A 96 -19.29 31.20 -9.80
N ASN A 97 -18.93 31.92 -8.73
CA ASN A 97 -18.52 31.36 -7.44
C ASN A 97 -19.48 31.73 -6.28
N ALA A 98 -20.29 32.77 -6.42
CA ALA A 98 -21.25 33.18 -5.38
C ALA A 98 -22.15 32.02 -4.90
N GLY A 99 -22.38 31.96 -3.59
CA GLY A 99 -23.12 30.84 -3.00
C GLY A 99 -23.42 30.98 -1.51
N ILE A 100 -24.48 30.30 -1.09
CA ILE A 100 -25.02 30.25 0.27
C ILE A 100 -25.43 28.80 0.63
N LEU A 101 -25.74 28.52 1.89
CA LEU A 101 -26.20 27.21 2.38
C LEU A 101 -27.47 27.31 3.23
N ARG A 102 -28.38 26.34 3.03
CA ARG A 102 -29.65 26.14 3.76
C ARG A 102 -29.86 24.63 3.93
N ASP A 103 -28.97 24.03 4.70
CA ASP A 103 -28.88 22.57 4.85
C ASP A 103 -30.03 22.08 5.75
N LYS A 104 -30.83 21.14 5.23
CA LYS A 104 -32.03 20.61 5.88
C LYS A 104 -32.35 19.20 5.38
N ALA A 105 -32.68 18.29 6.29
CA ALA A 105 -33.23 16.98 5.90
C ALA A 105 -34.48 17.19 5.04
N PHE A 106 -34.61 16.45 3.93
CA PHE A 106 -35.59 16.73 2.86
C PHE A 106 -37.03 16.93 3.37
N VAL A 107 -37.47 16.09 4.31
CA VAL A 107 -38.83 16.16 4.91
C VAL A 107 -39.11 17.44 5.70
N ASN A 108 -38.08 18.18 6.10
CA ASN A 108 -38.14 19.40 6.90
C ASN A 108 -37.76 20.66 6.09
N MET A 109 -37.49 20.52 4.79
CA MET A 109 -37.05 21.61 3.91
C MET A 109 -38.26 22.43 3.43
N SER A 110 -38.23 23.73 3.68
CA SER A 110 -39.25 24.67 3.19
C SER A 110 -39.01 25.03 1.72
N ALA A 111 -40.07 25.51 1.05
CA ALA A 111 -39.97 26.03 -0.31
C ALA A 111 -39.01 27.23 -0.40
N ASP A 112 -38.98 28.11 0.59
CA ASP A 112 -38.05 29.25 0.62
C ASP A 112 -36.57 28.82 0.75
N GLU A 113 -36.28 27.81 1.58
CA GLU A 113 -34.95 27.19 1.69
C GLU A 113 -34.53 26.48 0.39
N TRP A 114 -35.48 25.98 -0.40
CA TRP A 114 -35.22 25.42 -1.73
C TRP A 114 -34.97 26.51 -2.77
N ASP A 115 -35.85 27.51 -2.84
CA ASP A 115 -35.84 28.54 -3.87
C ASP A 115 -34.64 29.47 -3.74
N ILE A 116 -34.28 29.91 -2.52
CA ILE A 116 -33.14 30.84 -2.33
C ILE A 116 -31.82 30.22 -2.83
N ILE A 117 -31.65 28.91 -2.64
CA ILE A 117 -30.49 28.16 -3.13
C ILE A 117 -30.48 28.13 -4.67
N HIS A 118 -31.62 27.85 -5.31
CA HIS A 118 -31.73 27.86 -6.77
C HIS A 118 -31.59 29.26 -7.37
N ARG A 119 -32.12 30.30 -6.71
CA ARG A 119 -32.01 31.71 -7.12
C ARG A 119 -30.56 32.19 -7.12
N VAL A 120 -29.82 31.98 -6.02
CA VAL A 120 -28.43 32.43 -5.92
C VAL A 120 -27.50 31.59 -6.80
N HIS A 121 -27.51 30.26 -6.66
CA HIS A 121 -26.51 29.41 -7.33
C HIS A 121 -26.82 29.26 -8.82
N LEU A 122 -27.96 28.68 -9.19
CA LEU A 122 -28.24 28.27 -10.57
C LEU A 122 -28.73 29.45 -11.43
N ARG A 123 -29.78 30.14 -10.98
CA ARG A 123 -30.38 31.28 -11.70
C ARG A 123 -29.43 32.46 -11.75
N GLY A 124 -28.71 32.76 -10.67
CA GLY A 124 -27.71 33.83 -10.62
C GLY A 124 -26.57 33.61 -11.64
N SER A 125 -25.95 32.42 -11.62
CA SER A 125 -24.92 32.06 -12.61
C SER A 125 -25.42 32.14 -14.05
N PHE A 126 -26.66 31.69 -14.31
CA PHE A 126 -27.31 31.84 -15.60
C PHE A 126 -27.44 33.31 -16.02
N LEU A 127 -27.91 34.21 -15.13
CA LEU A 127 -28.12 35.62 -15.45
C LEU A 127 -26.81 36.36 -15.71
N VAL A 128 -25.79 36.16 -14.87
CA VAL A 128 -24.45 36.75 -15.05
C VAL A 128 -23.82 36.29 -16.37
N THR A 129 -23.81 34.99 -16.65
CA THR A 129 -23.24 34.48 -17.90
C THR A 129 -24.05 34.87 -19.13
N LYS A 130 -25.40 34.89 -19.04
CA LYS A 130 -26.27 35.36 -20.13
C LYS A 130 -26.02 36.83 -20.47
N ALA A 131 -25.79 37.68 -19.48
CA ALA A 131 -25.46 39.09 -19.70
C ALA A 131 -24.07 39.28 -20.33
N ALA A 132 -23.08 38.42 -20.01
CA ALA A 132 -21.75 38.46 -20.60
C ALA A 132 -21.71 37.92 -22.05
N TRP A 133 -22.61 37.00 -22.39
CA TRP A 133 -22.59 36.23 -23.63
C TRP A 133 -22.53 37.06 -24.93
N PRO A 134 -23.26 38.18 -25.09
CA PRO A 134 -23.16 39.02 -26.29
C PRO A 134 -21.76 39.62 -26.48
N TYR A 135 -21.12 40.07 -25.39
CA TYR A 135 -19.77 40.63 -25.43
C TYR A 135 -18.75 39.56 -25.85
N PHE A 136 -18.79 38.39 -25.23
CA PHE A 136 -17.93 37.26 -25.58
C PHE A 136 -18.07 36.84 -27.06
N ARG A 137 -19.30 36.79 -27.57
CA ARG A 137 -19.59 36.45 -28.97
C ARG A 137 -19.06 37.50 -29.95
N ASN A 138 -19.25 38.78 -29.63
CA ASN A 138 -18.83 39.88 -30.49
C ASN A 138 -17.30 40.01 -30.57
N GLN A 139 -16.58 39.69 -29.48
CA GLN A 139 -15.11 39.78 -29.43
C GLN A 139 -14.37 38.48 -29.81
N GLY A 140 -15.08 37.36 -30.01
CA GLY A 140 -14.47 36.07 -30.34
C GLY A 140 -13.60 35.47 -29.21
N TYR A 141 -13.94 35.77 -27.96
CA TYR A 141 -13.24 35.26 -26.78
C TYR A 141 -14.15 35.27 -25.56
N GLY A 142 -14.16 34.18 -24.80
CA GLY A 142 -14.77 34.18 -23.47
C GLY A 142 -14.37 32.97 -22.63
N LYS A 143 -14.34 33.14 -21.32
CA LYS A 143 -13.99 32.08 -20.36
C LYS A 143 -14.99 32.08 -19.22
N VAL A 144 -15.69 30.97 -19.03
CA VAL A 144 -16.71 30.81 -17.99
C VAL A 144 -16.35 29.65 -17.08
N ILE A 145 -16.42 29.88 -15.77
CA ILE A 145 -16.27 28.86 -14.75
C ILE A 145 -17.56 28.74 -13.95
N MET A 146 -18.11 27.54 -13.86
CA MET A 146 -19.22 27.18 -12.98
C MET A 146 -18.70 26.46 -11.73
N THR A 147 -19.18 26.84 -10.55
CA THR A 147 -18.78 26.20 -9.29
C THR A 147 -19.83 25.18 -8.83
N ALA A 148 -19.59 23.90 -9.13
CA ALA A 148 -20.33 22.76 -8.62
C ALA A 148 -19.80 22.33 -7.23
N SER A 149 -20.08 21.10 -6.80
CA SER A 149 -19.65 20.54 -5.51
C SER A 149 -19.81 19.02 -5.50
N GLY A 150 -19.02 18.30 -4.68
CA GLY A 150 -19.20 16.86 -4.47
C GLY A 150 -20.61 16.50 -4.01
N ALA A 151 -21.28 17.37 -3.24
CA ALA A 151 -22.68 17.21 -2.85
C ALA A 151 -23.66 17.25 -4.04
N GLY A 152 -23.26 17.82 -5.18
CA GLY A 152 -24.01 17.73 -6.44
C GLY A 152 -23.67 16.48 -7.25
N ILE A 153 -22.39 16.08 -7.30
CA ILE A 153 -21.94 14.89 -8.06
C ILE A 153 -22.43 13.58 -7.42
N TYR A 154 -22.30 13.45 -6.10
CA TYR A 154 -22.55 12.21 -5.36
C TYR A 154 -23.83 12.26 -4.50
N GLY A 155 -24.43 13.44 -4.33
CA GLY A 155 -25.40 13.71 -3.28
C GLY A 155 -24.74 13.92 -1.91
N ASN A 156 -25.45 14.57 -0.99
CA ASN A 156 -25.10 14.63 0.42
C ASN A 156 -26.36 14.74 1.29
N PHE A 157 -26.32 14.16 2.49
CA PHE A 157 -27.47 14.18 3.39
C PHE A 157 -27.81 15.61 3.81
N GLY A 158 -29.10 15.95 3.78
CA GLY A 158 -29.58 17.28 4.15
C GLY A 158 -29.29 18.39 3.12
N GLN A 159 -28.78 18.05 1.92
CA GLN A 159 -28.40 19.04 0.91
C GLN A 159 -29.16 18.85 -0.41
N ALA A 160 -30.44 18.47 -0.36
CA ALA A 160 -31.24 18.22 -1.57
C ALA A 160 -31.32 19.46 -2.48
N ASN A 161 -31.65 20.63 -1.92
CA ASN A 161 -31.63 21.91 -2.61
C ASN A 161 -30.25 22.25 -3.21
N TYR A 162 -29.19 22.15 -2.40
CA TYR A 162 -27.83 22.54 -2.78
C TYR A 162 -27.22 21.59 -3.82
N GLY A 163 -27.37 20.28 -3.64
CA GLY A 163 -26.95 19.26 -4.59
C GLY A 163 -27.65 19.41 -5.94
N SER A 164 -28.98 19.61 -5.94
CA SER A 164 -29.74 19.88 -7.18
C SER A 164 -29.24 21.14 -7.90
N ALA A 165 -29.08 22.26 -7.20
CA ALA A 165 -28.57 23.49 -7.81
C ALA A 165 -27.13 23.34 -8.34
N LYS A 166 -26.25 22.64 -7.61
CA LYS A 166 -24.84 22.42 -7.98
C LYS A 166 -24.66 21.46 -9.15
N LEU A 167 -25.49 20.43 -9.28
CA LEU A 167 -25.49 19.57 -10.46
C LEU A 167 -26.21 20.24 -11.66
N GLY A 168 -27.21 21.08 -11.40
CA GLY A 168 -27.84 21.94 -12.41
C GLY A 168 -26.84 22.89 -13.09
N LEU A 169 -25.85 23.41 -12.34
CA LEU A 169 -24.76 24.22 -12.89
C LEU A 169 -23.87 23.44 -13.87
N LEU A 170 -23.65 22.14 -13.63
CA LEU A 170 -22.96 21.27 -14.59
C LEU A 170 -23.79 21.10 -15.87
N GLY A 171 -25.10 20.86 -15.76
CA GLY A 171 -26.01 20.79 -16.90
C GLY A 171 -26.01 22.08 -17.76
N LEU A 172 -25.99 23.24 -17.10
CA LEU A 172 -25.83 24.54 -17.74
C LEU A 172 -24.46 24.67 -18.44
N SER A 173 -23.38 24.30 -17.75
CA SER A 173 -22.01 24.33 -18.30
C SER A 173 -21.87 23.48 -19.56
N ASN A 174 -22.44 22.28 -19.58
CA ASN A 174 -22.40 21.36 -20.72
C ASN A 174 -22.99 22.00 -21.98
N THR A 175 -24.12 22.69 -21.85
CA THR A 175 -24.81 23.35 -22.98
C THR A 175 -24.02 24.57 -23.47
N LEU A 176 -23.56 25.42 -22.53
CA LEU A 176 -22.77 26.61 -22.86
C LEU A 176 -21.42 26.27 -23.50
N ALA A 177 -20.78 25.16 -23.10
CA ALA A 177 -19.55 24.68 -23.71
C ALA A 177 -19.72 24.32 -25.21
N ILE A 178 -20.91 23.84 -25.60
CA ILE A 178 -21.27 23.52 -26.98
C ILE A 178 -21.59 24.80 -27.76
N GLU A 179 -22.48 25.65 -27.25
CA GLU A 179 -22.89 26.91 -27.91
C GLU A 179 -21.72 27.88 -28.10
N GLY A 180 -20.83 27.95 -27.11
CA GLY A 180 -19.68 28.86 -27.07
C GLY A 180 -18.52 28.46 -27.98
N LYS A 181 -18.38 27.18 -28.32
CA LYS A 181 -17.20 26.62 -29.01
C LYS A 181 -16.85 27.34 -30.31
N LYS A 182 -17.86 27.65 -31.15
CA LYS A 182 -17.66 28.36 -32.43
C LYS A 182 -17.27 29.84 -32.28
N TYR A 183 -17.41 30.41 -31.10
CA TYR A 183 -17.05 31.79 -30.77
C TYR A 183 -15.78 31.88 -29.91
N ASN A 184 -15.03 30.76 -29.76
CA ASN A 184 -13.88 30.66 -28.86
C ASN A 184 -14.25 31.07 -27.40
N ILE A 185 -15.46 30.66 -26.99
CA ILE A 185 -15.94 30.76 -25.62
C ILE A 185 -15.89 29.35 -25.01
N SER A 186 -15.12 29.17 -23.94
CA SER A 186 -15.10 27.90 -23.20
C SER A 186 -15.80 28.02 -21.85
N CYS A 187 -16.62 27.04 -21.51
CA CYS A 187 -17.28 26.92 -20.22
C CYS A 187 -16.82 25.63 -19.53
N ASN A 188 -16.24 25.73 -18.35
CA ASN A 188 -15.78 24.58 -17.56
C ASN A 188 -16.40 24.62 -16.16
N THR A 189 -16.48 23.47 -15.52
CA THR A 189 -17.01 23.32 -14.15
C THR A 189 -15.88 22.93 -13.20
N ILE A 190 -15.84 23.56 -12.02
CA ILE A 190 -14.99 23.10 -10.90
C ILE A 190 -15.83 22.48 -9.79
N VAL A 191 -15.24 21.51 -9.11
CA VAL A 191 -15.74 20.82 -7.93
C VAL A 191 -14.72 21.06 -6.82
N PRO A 192 -14.73 22.24 -6.17
CA PRO A 192 -13.69 22.59 -5.21
C PRO A 192 -13.93 21.93 -3.86
N LEU A 193 -12.85 21.51 -3.20
CA LEU A 193 -12.83 21.28 -1.77
C LEU A 193 -11.76 22.17 -1.13
N ALA A 194 -12.22 23.14 -0.34
CA ALA A 194 -11.35 24.07 0.35
C ALA A 194 -11.88 24.44 1.74
N ALA A 195 -10.95 24.72 2.64
CA ALA A 195 -11.15 25.35 3.93
C ALA A 195 -11.75 26.75 3.75
N SER A 196 -12.94 26.94 4.31
CA SER A 196 -13.70 28.19 4.26
C SER A 196 -14.69 28.22 5.41
N ARG A 197 -15.34 29.38 5.64
CA ARG A 197 -16.46 29.51 6.59
C ARG A 197 -17.67 28.60 6.27
N LEU A 198 -17.68 27.93 5.11
CA LEU A 198 -18.70 26.94 4.74
C LEU A 198 -18.34 25.51 5.17
N THR A 199 -17.06 25.23 5.46
CA THR A 199 -16.49 23.88 5.63
C THR A 199 -15.71 23.69 6.95
N GLU A 200 -15.68 24.73 7.81
CA GLU A 200 -14.92 24.79 9.07
C GLU A 200 -15.32 23.70 10.08
N ASP A 201 -16.61 23.35 10.17
CA ASP A 201 -17.12 22.31 11.09
C ASP A 201 -16.90 20.86 10.60
N ILE A 202 -16.32 20.66 9.40
CA ILE A 202 -16.29 19.37 8.69
C ILE A 202 -14.93 18.67 8.80
N PHE A 203 -13.81 19.41 8.87
CA PHE A 203 -12.46 18.86 8.77
C PHE A 203 -11.63 19.04 10.06
N PRO A 204 -10.77 18.07 10.41
CA PRO A 204 -9.74 18.26 11.44
C PRO A 204 -8.81 19.44 11.12
N PRO A 205 -8.28 20.18 12.11
CA PRO A 205 -7.44 21.37 11.88
C PRO A 205 -6.23 21.13 10.96
N GLU A 206 -5.63 19.95 11.03
CA GLU A 206 -4.45 19.56 10.24
C GLU A 206 -4.80 19.46 8.75
N ILE A 207 -5.96 18.88 8.43
CA ILE A 207 -6.49 18.76 7.06
C ILE A 207 -7.04 20.11 6.59
N PHE A 208 -7.73 20.85 7.46
CA PHE A 208 -8.23 22.20 7.17
C PHE A 208 -7.08 23.15 6.78
N ASN A 209 -5.94 23.06 7.47
CA ASN A 209 -4.72 23.81 7.14
C ASN A 209 -4.07 23.40 5.80
N GLN A 210 -4.36 22.21 5.28
CA GLN A 210 -3.90 21.74 3.96
C GLN A 210 -4.90 22.12 2.85
N LEU A 211 -6.18 22.24 3.14
CA LEU A 211 -7.24 22.58 2.17
C LEU A 211 -7.32 24.09 1.84
N LYS A 212 -6.21 24.83 1.82
CA LYS A 212 -6.22 26.28 1.55
C LYS A 212 -6.84 26.60 0.17
N PRO A 213 -7.72 27.62 0.05
CA PRO A 213 -8.30 28.03 -1.24
C PRO A 213 -7.26 28.37 -2.32
N SER A 214 -6.04 28.77 -1.92
CA SER A 214 -4.88 28.98 -2.79
C SER A 214 -4.40 27.74 -3.56
N PHE A 215 -4.83 26.53 -3.19
CA PHE A 215 -4.57 25.32 -3.97
C PHE A 215 -5.59 25.07 -5.08
N VAL A 216 -6.73 25.76 -5.06
CA VAL A 216 -7.77 25.67 -6.11
C VAL A 216 -7.63 26.79 -7.14
N SER A 217 -7.17 27.98 -6.72
CA SER A 217 -7.02 29.13 -7.61
C SER A 217 -6.14 28.90 -8.84
N PRO A 218 -5.02 28.13 -8.82
CA PRO A 218 -4.22 27.88 -10.02
C PRO A 218 -4.99 27.11 -11.11
N VAL A 219 -5.87 26.18 -10.72
CA VAL A 219 -6.69 25.38 -11.65
C VAL A 219 -7.71 26.28 -12.35
N VAL A 220 -8.42 27.11 -11.58
CA VAL A 220 -9.38 28.09 -12.11
C VAL A 220 -8.69 29.09 -13.03
N THR A 221 -7.53 29.61 -12.62
CA THR A 221 -6.72 30.51 -13.44
C THR A 221 -6.27 29.85 -14.75
N TRP A 222 -5.80 28.59 -14.73
CA TRP A 222 -5.47 27.84 -15.95
C TRP A 222 -6.65 27.70 -16.90
N LEU A 223 -7.82 27.29 -16.40
CA LEU A 223 -9.04 27.14 -17.23
C LEU A 223 -9.52 28.47 -17.83
N CYS A 224 -9.19 29.60 -17.19
CA CYS A 224 -9.46 30.95 -17.69
C CYS A 224 -8.38 31.52 -18.63
N HIS A 225 -7.24 30.86 -18.82
CA HIS A 225 -6.17 31.37 -19.68
C HIS A 225 -6.46 31.16 -21.18
N GLU A 226 -5.97 32.05 -22.04
CA GLU A 226 -6.27 32.04 -23.48
C GLU A 226 -5.65 30.86 -24.25
N SER A 227 -4.53 30.32 -23.74
CA SER A 227 -3.92 29.10 -24.28
C SER A 227 -4.68 27.83 -23.90
N CYS A 228 -5.50 27.85 -22.85
CA CYS A 228 -6.26 26.67 -22.43
C CYS A 228 -7.39 26.38 -23.43
N LYS A 229 -7.39 25.17 -23.97
CA LYS A 229 -8.35 24.68 -24.99
C LYS A 229 -9.48 23.83 -24.41
N GLU A 230 -9.47 23.60 -23.10
CA GLU A 230 -10.50 22.83 -22.41
C GLU A 230 -11.85 23.56 -22.43
N THR A 231 -12.92 22.85 -22.79
CA THR A 231 -14.31 23.30 -22.69
C THR A 231 -15.21 22.10 -22.41
N GLY A 232 -16.21 22.27 -21.54
CA GLY A 232 -17.05 21.17 -21.03
C GLY A 232 -16.36 20.26 -20.03
N GLY A 233 -15.15 20.60 -19.57
CA GLY A 233 -14.42 19.84 -18.58
C GLY A 233 -14.96 20.08 -17.16
N VAL A 234 -14.87 19.04 -16.32
CA VAL A 234 -15.33 19.05 -14.92
C VAL A 234 -14.18 18.63 -14.03
N PHE A 235 -13.70 19.53 -13.16
CA PHE A 235 -12.45 19.33 -12.43
C PHE A 235 -12.63 19.39 -10.92
N GLU A 236 -12.21 18.35 -10.21
CA GLU A 236 -12.02 18.40 -8.76
C GLU A 236 -10.67 19.05 -8.43
N ALA A 237 -10.65 19.90 -7.40
CA ALA A 237 -9.43 20.55 -6.94
C ALA A 237 -9.45 20.73 -5.41
N ALA A 238 -8.43 20.21 -4.74
CA ALA A 238 -8.35 20.17 -3.27
C ALA A 238 -6.91 19.96 -2.80
N GLY A 239 -6.38 20.81 -1.91
CA GLY A 239 -5.11 20.55 -1.20
C GLY A 239 -3.87 20.24 -2.06
N GLY A 240 -3.85 20.67 -3.32
CA GLY A 240 -2.79 20.37 -4.30
C GLY A 240 -3.11 19.22 -5.27
N TYR A 241 -4.15 18.44 -5.02
CA TYR A 241 -4.71 17.46 -5.95
C TYR A 241 -5.62 18.14 -6.99
N VAL A 242 -5.59 17.61 -8.22
CA VAL A 242 -6.49 17.97 -9.32
C VAL A 242 -6.93 16.71 -10.05
N GLY A 243 -8.23 16.49 -10.19
CA GLY A 243 -8.84 15.36 -10.91
C GLY A 243 -9.84 15.82 -11.97
N LYS A 244 -10.12 15.00 -12.98
CA LYS A 244 -11.16 15.27 -13.99
C LYS A 244 -12.25 14.20 -13.93
N TYR A 245 -13.51 14.63 -13.88
CA TYR A 245 -14.66 13.73 -13.99
C TYR A 245 -15.02 13.46 -15.45
N GLN A 246 -15.49 12.24 -15.72
CA GLN A 246 -15.94 11.80 -17.03
C GLN A 246 -17.12 10.83 -16.89
N TRP A 247 -18.15 11.00 -17.73
CA TRP A 247 -19.29 10.09 -17.77
C TRP A 247 -19.00 8.85 -18.62
N HIS A 248 -19.23 7.68 -18.04
CA HIS A 248 -19.18 6.37 -18.67
C HIS A 248 -20.58 5.72 -18.60
N ARG A 249 -20.96 4.97 -19.63
CA ARG A 249 -22.21 4.20 -19.69
C ARG A 249 -21.88 2.73 -19.94
N SER A 250 -22.57 1.80 -19.29
CA SER A 250 -22.49 0.38 -19.64
C SER A 250 -22.78 0.14 -21.13
N VAL A 251 -22.28 -0.97 -21.67
CA VAL A 251 -22.67 -1.45 -23.01
C VAL A 251 -24.17 -1.74 -23.04
N GLY A 252 -24.69 -2.32 -21.96
CA GLY A 252 -26.10 -2.64 -21.76
C GLY A 252 -26.56 -3.88 -22.54
N LYS A 253 -27.87 -4.11 -22.54
CA LYS A 253 -28.54 -5.20 -23.26
C LYS A 253 -29.63 -4.61 -24.17
N ALA A 254 -29.60 -4.97 -25.44
CA ALA A 254 -30.70 -4.76 -26.36
C ALA A 254 -31.57 -6.03 -26.42
N PHE A 255 -32.88 -5.86 -26.30
CA PHE A 255 -33.87 -6.93 -26.48
C PHE A 255 -34.36 -6.86 -27.95
N ILE A 256 -33.84 -7.75 -28.79
CA ILE A 256 -34.06 -7.73 -30.25
C ILE A 256 -34.45 -9.12 -30.75
N LYS A 257 -35.29 -9.17 -31.80
CA LYS A 257 -35.82 -10.38 -32.48
C LYS A 257 -36.35 -11.45 -31.51
N ASP A 258 -37.67 -11.54 -31.42
CA ASP A 258 -38.42 -12.57 -30.68
C ASP A 258 -38.23 -12.59 -29.13
N GLU A 259 -37.18 -11.95 -28.61
CA GLU A 259 -37.07 -11.59 -27.19
C GLU A 259 -38.17 -10.59 -26.78
N LYS A 260 -39.16 -11.04 -26.01
CA LYS A 260 -40.14 -10.15 -25.37
C LYS A 260 -39.48 -9.39 -24.22
N MET A 261 -39.42 -8.06 -24.32
CA MET A 261 -39.03 -7.21 -23.19
C MET A 261 -40.14 -7.24 -22.12
N THR A 262 -39.85 -7.85 -20.98
CA THR A 262 -40.74 -7.90 -19.80
C THR A 262 -39.97 -7.46 -18.54
N PRO A 263 -40.65 -7.13 -17.42
CA PRO A 263 -39.98 -6.86 -16.15
C PRO A 263 -39.05 -8.00 -15.72
N GLU A 264 -39.45 -9.25 -15.98
CA GLU A 264 -38.67 -10.46 -15.71
C GLU A 264 -37.43 -10.53 -16.60
N SER A 265 -37.53 -10.29 -17.92
CA SER A 265 -36.37 -10.33 -18.81
C SER A 265 -35.34 -9.23 -18.48
N VAL A 266 -35.81 -8.07 -17.98
CA VAL A 266 -34.95 -6.98 -17.47
C VAL A 266 -34.27 -7.37 -16.16
N ARG A 267 -35.00 -7.99 -15.21
CA ARG A 267 -34.44 -8.53 -13.96
C ARG A 267 -33.37 -9.59 -14.25
N ASP A 268 -33.68 -10.54 -15.13
CA ASP A 268 -32.81 -11.69 -15.42
C ASP A 268 -31.57 -11.26 -16.23
N SER A 269 -31.65 -10.14 -16.97
CA SER A 269 -30.52 -9.50 -17.66
C SER A 269 -29.85 -8.40 -16.83
N TRP A 270 -30.25 -8.17 -15.57
CA TRP A 270 -29.85 -6.95 -14.83
C TRP A 270 -28.34 -6.84 -14.64
N ALA A 271 -27.66 -7.95 -14.36
CA ALA A 271 -26.20 -8.00 -14.25
C ALA A 271 -25.50 -7.46 -15.52
N GLN A 272 -25.96 -7.87 -16.70
CA GLN A 272 -25.45 -7.38 -17.99
C GLN A 272 -25.79 -5.90 -18.24
N ILE A 273 -26.98 -5.45 -17.82
CA ILE A 273 -27.40 -4.05 -17.96
C ILE A 273 -26.50 -3.12 -17.13
N THR A 274 -26.10 -3.57 -15.93
CA THR A 274 -25.27 -2.81 -14.98
C THR A 274 -23.77 -3.05 -15.10
N ASP A 275 -23.30 -3.93 -15.99
CA ASP A 275 -21.87 -4.20 -16.16
C ASP A 275 -21.12 -2.99 -16.75
N MET A 276 -20.06 -2.58 -16.06
CA MET A 276 -19.24 -1.42 -16.40
C MET A 276 -17.86 -1.80 -16.96
N THR A 277 -17.55 -3.09 -17.08
CA THR A 277 -16.22 -3.62 -17.48
C THR A 277 -15.77 -3.12 -18.86
N ASP A 278 -16.71 -3.00 -19.81
CA ASP A 278 -16.50 -2.42 -21.14
C ASP A 278 -17.22 -1.05 -21.30
N SER A 279 -17.38 -0.29 -20.21
CA SER A 279 -18.17 0.95 -20.23
C SER A 279 -17.63 2.02 -21.20
N GLN A 280 -18.53 2.58 -21.99
CA GLN A 280 -18.24 3.53 -23.05
C GLN A 280 -18.26 4.97 -22.52
N GLN A 281 -17.20 5.71 -22.80
CA GLN A 281 -17.20 7.17 -22.64
C GLN A 281 -18.24 7.78 -23.58
N MET A 282 -19.18 8.55 -23.03
CA MET A 282 -20.17 9.30 -23.81
C MET A 282 -19.73 10.77 -23.84
N THR A 283 -19.47 11.34 -25.03
CA THR A 283 -18.99 12.73 -25.17
C THR A 283 -20.05 13.68 -25.74
N SER A 284 -21.07 13.15 -26.42
CA SER A 284 -22.20 13.91 -26.92
C SER A 284 -23.51 13.10 -26.94
N VAL A 285 -24.64 13.82 -27.03
CA VAL A 285 -25.96 13.20 -27.26
C VAL A 285 -25.99 12.45 -28.60
N HIS A 286 -25.25 12.91 -29.61
CA HIS A 286 -25.16 12.21 -30.90
C HIS A 286 -24.45 10.86 -30.75
N ASP A 287 -23.37 10.78 -29.97
CA ASP A 287 -22.66 9.52 -29.68
C ASP A 287 -23.61 8.50 -29.03
N GLN A 288 -24.37 8.97 -28.03
CA GLN A 288 -25.36 8.17 -27.32
C GLN A 288 -26.45 7.64 -28.27
N THR A 289 -27.00 8.50 -29.14
CA THR A 289 -28.03 8.13 -30.11
C THR A 289 -27.51 7.13 -31.14
N THR A 290 -26.32 7.36 -31.70
CA THR A 290 -25.69 6.45 -32.67
C THR A 290 -25.40 5.09 -32.05
N SER A 291 -24.85 5.06 -30.82
CA SER A 291 -24.61 3.84 -30.04
C SER A 291 -25.91 3.05 -29.77
N LEU A 292 -27.02 3.75 -29.46
CA LEU A 292 -28.32 3.11 -29.26
C LEU A 292 -28.87 2.50 -30.58
N ILE A 293 -28.75 3.20 -31.70
CA ILE A 293 -29.19 2.71 -33.02
C ILE A 293 -28.39 1.46 -33.41
N GLN A 294 -27.07 1.44 -33.17
CA GLN A 294 -26.22 0.27 -33.42
C GLN A 294 -26.69 -0.95 -32.61
N MET A 295 -26.85 -0.79 -31.30
CA MET A 295 -27.31 -1.84 -30.39
C MET A 295 -28.69 -2.40 -30.78
N LEU A 296 -29.65 -1.54 -31.12
CA LEU A 296 -30.99 -1.95 -31.58
C LEU A 296 -30.96 -2.60 -32.97
N SER A 297 -29.93 -2.34 -33.78
CA SER A 297 -29.71 -2.99 -35.08
C SER A 297 -28.99 -4.34 -34.97
N GLY A 298 -28.69 -4.81 -33.75
CA GLY A 298 -27.90 -6.02 -33.50
C GLY A 298 -26.40 -5.88 -33.77
N GLN A 299 -25.90 -4.64 -33.95
CA GLN A 299 -24.48 -4.36 -34.03
C GLN A 299 -23.94 -4.11 -32.62
N VAL A 300 -23.25 -5.10 -32.06
CA VAL A 300 -22.51 -4.91 -30.80
C VAL A 300 -21.27 -4.07 -31.10
N PRO A 301 -21.03 -2.93 -30.40
CA PRO A 301 -19.82 -2.15 -30.57
C PRO A 301 -18.57 -2.97 -30.27
N GLU A 302 -17.51 -2.79 -31.08
CA GLU A 302 -16.21 -3.40 -30.80
C GLU A 302 -15.69 -2.97 -29.42
N ARG A 303 -15.18 -3.93 -28.64
CA ARG A 303 -14.48 -3.67 -27.38
C ARG A 303 -13.27 -2.78 -27.65
N LYS A 304 -13.35 -1.51 -27.29
CA LYS A 304 -12.18 -0.62 -27.25
C LYS A 304 -11.37 -0.96 -26.01
N SER A 305 -10.17 -1.51 -26.21
CA SER A 305 -9.31 -1.98 -25.13
C SER A 305 -8.90 -0.85 -24.18
N ALA A 306 -9.51 -0.84 -22.99
CA ALA A 306 -8.74 -0.59 -21.79
C ALA A 306 -7.87 -1.83 -21.53
N VAL A 307 -6.64 -1.64 -21.06
CA VAL A 307 -5.74 -2.76 -20.71
C VAL A 307 -6.45 -3.62 -19.65
N PRO A 308 -6.75 -4.91 -19.93
CA PRO A 308 -7.37 -5.77 -18.95
C PRO A 308 -6.45 -5.95 -17.75
N ALA A 309 -7.03 -6.01 -16.54
CA ALA A 309 -6.31 -6.58 -15.41
C ALA A 309 -5.91 -8.05 -15.75
N PRO A 310 -4.80 -8.58 -15.21
CA PRO A 310 -4.36 -9.94 -15.53
C PRO A 310 -5.43 -10.98 -15.15
N GLY A 311 -6.13 -11.52 -16.16
CA GLY A 311 -7.28 -12.41 -15.98
C GLY A 311 -8.53 -12.03 -16.79
N SER A 312 -8.37 -11.62 -18.06
CA SER A 312 -9.52 -11.41 -18.96
C SER A 312 -10.25 -12.71 -19.26
N GLU A 313 -11.59 -12.70 -19.21
CA GLU A 313 -12.44 -13.87 -19.43
C GLU A 313 -12.43 -14.46 -20.86
N ASP A 314 -11.77 -13.80 -21.82
CA ASP A 314 -11.48 -14.39 -23.14
C ASP A 314 -10.15 -15.18 -23.07
N PRO A 315 -10.16 -16.52 -23.04
CA PRO A 315 -8.94 -17.32 -22.93
C PRO A 315 -8.05 -17.25 -24.18
N SER A 316 -8.56 -16.70 -25.30
CA SER A 316 -7.77 -16.48 -26.50
C SER A 316 -6.84 -15.25 -26.39
N VAL A 317 -7.08 -14.35 -25.44
CA VAL A 317 -6.31 -13.11 -25.25
C VAL A 317 -5.31 -13.27 -24.10
N PHE A 318 -4.06 -12.88 -24.35
CA PHE A 318 -2.98 -12.91 -23.37
C PHE A 318 -2.26 -11.55 -23.32
N VAL A 319 -2.24 -10.94 -22.14
CA VAL A 319 -1.59 -9.65 -21.88
C VAL A 319 -0.31 -9.92 -21.09
N TYR A 320 0.81 -9.30 -21.49
CA TYR A 320 2.08 -9.44 -20.76
C TYR A 320 2.87 -8.14 -20.66
N THR A 321 3.57 -8.01 -19.54
CA THR A 321 4.42 -6.87 -19.15
C THR A 321 5.91 -7.29 -19.14
N PRO A 322 6.86 -6.35 -18.97
CA PRO A 322 8.26 -6.71 -18.73
C PRO A 322 8.40 -7.64 -17.52
N ASP A 323 7.64 -7.42 -16.44
CA ASP A 323 7.62 -8.31 -15.27
C ASP A 323 7.22 -9.75 -15.63
N SER A 324 6.29 -9.91 -16.58
CA SER A 324 5.86 -11.23 -17.07
C SER A 324 6.99 -11.95 -17.81
N ALA A 325 7.78 -11.21 -18.60
CA ALA A 325 8.94 -11.73 -19.31
C ALA A 325 10.12 -12.03 -18.37
N ILE A 326 10.38 -11.16 -17.38
CA ILE A 326 11.40 -11.35 -16.34
C ILE A 326 11.06 -12.56 -15.46
N LEU A 327 9.80 -12.66 -15.00
CA LEU A 327 9.29 -13.81 -14.25
C LEU A 327 9.47 -15.10 -15.04
N TYR A 328 9.15 -15.10 -16.34
CA TYR A 328 9.40 -16.26 -17.19
C TYR A 328 10.90 -16.59 -17.29
N ALA A 329 11.77 -15.61 -17.50
CA ALA A 329 13.21 -15.81 -17.60
C ALA A 329 13.81 -16.45 -16.33
N LEU A 330 13.45 -15.93 -15.15
CA LEU A 330 13.78 -16.53 -13.86
C LEU A 330 13.22 -17.95 -13.73
N SER A 331 11.97 -18.16 -14.16
CA SER A 331 11.29 -19.45 -14.04
C SER A 331 11.88 -20.56 -14.90
N VAL A 332 12.58 -20.22 -15.99
CA VAL A 332 13.36 -21.19 -16.79
C VAL A 332 14.83 -21.23 -16.38
N GLY A 333 15.21 -20.59 -15.27
CA GLY A 333 16.53 -20.71 -14.64
C GLY A 333 17.57 -19.69 -15.04
N LEU A 334 17.21 -18.59 -15.70
CA LEU A 334 18.14 -17.48 -15.90
C LEU A 334 18.45 -16.83 -14.54
N SER A 335 19.70 -16.45 -14.31
CA SER A 335 20.17 -15.93 -13.03
C SER A 335 20.98 -14.64 -13.16
N THR A 336 20.98 -13.79 -12.13
CA THR A 336 21.87 -12.62 -12.01
C THR A 336 23.36 -12.97 -11.95
N GLN A 337 23.69 -14.27 -11.81
CA GLN A 337 25.06 -14.79 -11.94
C GLN A 337 25.54 -14.90 -13.40
N GLU A 338 24.65 -14.76 -14.39
CA GLU A 338 25.04 -14.75 -15.81
C GLU A 338 25.50 -13.34 -16.22
N PRO A 339 26.59 -13.19 -17.00
CA PRO A 339 27.19 -11.88 -17.28
C PRO A 339 26.29 -10.94 -18.11
N ASP A 340 25.35 -11.50 -18.87
CA ASP A 340 24.39 -10.79 -19.72
C ASP A 340 22.95 -10.82 -19.17
N HIS A 341 22.77 -11.12 -17.88
CA HIS A 341 21.45 -11.27 -17.27
C HIS A 341 20.54 -10.04 -17.39
N LEU A 342 21.10 -8.83 -17.39
CA LEU A 342 20.35 -7.57 -17.50
C LEU A 342 19.45 -7.54 -18.75
N LYS A 343 19.91 -8.15 -19.85
CA LYS A 343 19.18 -8.29 -21.11
C LYS A 343 17.79 -8.91 -20.96
N PHE A 344 17.56 -9.73 -19.94
CA PHE A 344 16.33 -10.47 -19.75
C PHE A 344 15.72 -10.29 -18.34
N LEU A 345 16.48 -9.74 -17.39
CA LEU A 345 16.08 -9.54 -15.99
C LEU A 345 15.92 -8.06 -15.58
N PHE A 346 16.26 -7.11 -16.46
CA PHE A 346 16.16 -5.68 -16.16
C PHE A 346 15.50 -4.93 -17.33
N GLU A 347 14.27 -4.49 -17.10
CA GLU A 347 13.39 -3.84 -18.06
C GLU A 347 13.94 -2.50 -18.61
N ASN A 348 14.86 -1.86 -17.87
CA ASN A 348 15.55 -0.65 -18.32
C ASN A 348 16.91 -0.93 -18.99
N SER A 349 17.27 -2.20 -19.25
CA SER A 349 18.43 -2.51 -20.09
C SER A 349 18.19 -2.02 -21.51
N VAL A 350 19.19 -1.38 -22.12
CA VAL A 350 19.11 -0.83 -23.49
C VAL A 350 18.85 -1.89 -24.57
N ASP A 351 19.07 -3.16 -24.23
CA ASP A 351 18.86 -4.32 -25.09
C ASP A 351 17.79 -5.30 -24.55
N PHE A 352 16.94 -4.85 -23.60
CA PHE A 352 15.97 -5.71 -22.94
C PHE A 352 15.12 -6.51 -23.94
N SER A 353 15.16 -7.83 -23.77
CA SER A 353 14.70 -8.83 -24.72
C SER A 353 13.85 -9.89 -24.02
N VAL A 354 12.82 -10.38 -24.70
CA VAL A 354 12.01 -11.51 -24.20
C VAL A 354 12.61 -12.83 -24.71
N LEU A 355 12.80 -13.81 -23.82
CA LEU A 355 13.28 -15.14 -24.22
C LEU A 355 12.30 -15.78 -25.24
N PRO A 356 12.77 -16.25 -26.41
CA PRO A 356 11.91 -16.76 -27.47
C PRO A 356 10.92 -17.85 -27.03
N SER A 357 11.33 -18.74 -26.13
CA SER A 357 10.46 -19.81 -25.61
C SER A 357 9.25 -19.30 -24.82
N PHE A 358 9.24 -18.02 -24.39
CA PHE A 358 8.03 -17.39 -23.83
C PHE A 358 6.86 -17.42 -24.82
N GLY A 359 7.11 -17.50 -26.13
CA GLY A 359 6.07 -17.60 -27.17
C GLY A 359 5.12 -18.80 -27.04
N VAL A 360 5.43 -19.81 -26.20
CA VAL A 360 4.47 -20.88 -25.86
C VAL A 360 3.41 -20.43 -24.85
N ILE A 361 3.73 -19.47 -23.96
CA ILE A 361 2.89 -19.05 -22.85
C ILE A 361 1.59 -18.37 -23.34
N PRO A 362 1.60 -17.40 -24.28
CA PRO A 362 0.37 -16.81 -24.82
C PRO A 362 -0.60 -17.82 -25.44
N ALA A 363 -0.08 -18.86 -26.09
CA ALA A 363 -0.90 -19.89 -26.73
C ALA A 363 -1.44 -20.93 -25.74
N MET A 364 -0.78 -21.13 -24.59
CA MET A 364 -1.12 -22.15 -23.62
C MET A 364 -2.55 -22.03 -23.08
N SER A 365 -2.93 -20.82 -22.62
CA SER A 365 -4.28 -20.56 -22.09
C SER A 365 -5.35 -20.83 -23.14
N ALA A 366 -5.13 -20.32 -24.36
CA ALA A 366 -6.05 -20.49 -25.47
C ALA A 366 -6.22 -21.98 -25.83
N VAL A 367 -5.14 -22.76 -25.86
CA VAL A 367 -5.18 -24.19 -26.22
C VAL A 367 -5.95 -25.01 -25.17
N PHE A 368 -5.58 -24.92 -23.90
CA PHE A 368 -6.19 -25.76 -22.85
C PHE A 368 -7.62 -25.36 -22.49
N ASN A 369 -8.00 -24.10 -22.70
CA ASN A 369 -9.38 -23.63 -22.51
C ASN A 369 -10.20 -23.61 -23.83
N SER A 370 -9.65 -24.09 -24.95
CA SER A 370 -10.39 -24.08 -26.23
C SER A 370 -11.58 -25.04 -26.22
N GLU A 371 -12.71 -24.57 -26.76
CA GLU A 371 -13.88 -25.42 -26.97
C GLU A 371 -13.56 -26.62 -27.88
N ALA A 372 -12.70 -26.42 -28.88
CA ALA A 372 -12.25 -27.46 -29.80
C ALA A 372 -11.55 -28.63 -29.07
N LEU A 373 -10.66 -28.35 -28.12
CA LEU A 373 -10.02 -29.39 -27.29
C LEU A 373 -11.01 -30.00 -26.30
N SER A 374 -11.85 -29.18 -25.67
CA SER A 374 -12.91 -29.64 -24.73
C SER A 374 -13.89 -30.62 -25.39
N ASN A 375 -14.27 -30.36 -26.64
CA ASN A 375 -15.16 -31.23 -27.42
C ASN A 375 -14.52 -32.60 -27.71
N GLU A 376 -13.26 -32.63 -28.09
CA GLU A 376 -12.52 -33.88 -28.33
C GLU A 376 -12.24 -34.65 -27.02
N SER A 377 -11.88 -33.96 -25.94
CA SER A 377 -11.70 -34.57 -24.61
C SER A 377 -12.98 -35.20 -24.08
N ARG A 378 -14.15 -34.57 -24.30
CA ARG A 378 -15.47 -35.15 -24.00
C ARG A 378 -15.77 -36.36 -24.89
N ARG A 379 -15.50 -36.28 -26.20
CA ARG A 379 -15.70 -37.39 -27.16
C ARG A 379 -14.87 -38.63 -26.82
N LEU A 380 -13.66 -38.43 -26.28
CA LEU A 380 -12.70 -39.48 -25.92
C LEU A 380 -12.78 -39.92 -24.44
N ASN A 381 -13.73 -39.38 -23.66
CA ASN A 381 -13.90 -39.62 -22.23
C ASN A 381 -12.58 -39.49 -21.45
N VAL A 382 -11.86 -38.39 -21.67
CA VAL A 382 -10.52 -38.14 -21.10
C VAL A 382 -10.60 -37.86 -19.60
N ASP A 383 -9.78 -38.58 -18.84
CA ASP A 383 -9.44 -38.26 -17.45
C ASP A 383 -8.40 -37.12 -17.41
N PRO A 384 -8.72 -35.93 -16.85
CA PRO A 384 -7.79 -34.80 -16.82
C PRO A 384 -6.47 -35.08 -16.09
N SER A 385 -6.45 -36.01 -15.13
CA SER A 385 -5.21 -36.42 -14.43
C SER A 385 -4.25 -37.21 -15.32
N LYS A 386 -4.74 -37.71 -16.46
CA LYS A 386 -4.03 -38.52 -17.46
C LYS A 386 -3.74 -37.77 -18.76
N MET A 387 -3.90 -36.45 -18.75
CA MET A 387 -3.51 -35.57 -19.85
C MET A 387 -2.02 -35.20 -19.72
N LEU A 388 -1.20 -35.71 -20.64
CA LEU A 388 0.24 -35.45 -20.68
C LEU A 388 0.60 -34.60 -21.90
N HIS A 389 1.41 -33.57 -21.71
CA HIS A 389 2.01 -32.84 -22.83
C HIS A 389 3.15 -33.68 -23.43
N GLY A 390 2.98 -34.16 -24.67
CA GLY A 390 3.93 -35.06 -25.33
C GLY A 390 4.97 -34.36 -26.20
N GLU A 391 4.56 -33.38 -27.01
CA GLU A 391 5.48 -32.63 -27.89
C GLU A 391 5.08 -31.17 -28.04
N GLN A 392 6.08 -30.30 -28.22
CA GLN A 392 5.90 -28.88 -28.50
C GLN A 392 6.67 -28.46 -29.76
N TYR A 393 6.00 -27.69 -30.61
CA TYR A 393 6.63 -26.85 -31.64
C TYR A 393 6.32 -25.37 -31.38
N LEU A 394 7.29 -24.50 -31.63
CA LEU A 394 7.15 -23.05 -31.65
C LEU A 394 7.95 -22.50 -32.83
N GLU A 395 7.33 -21.66 -33.65
CA GLU A 395 7.98 -20.81 -34.66
C GLU A 395 7.61 -19.35 -34.36
N LEU A 396 8.62 -18.48 -34.26
CA LEU A 396 8.46 -17.04 -34.17
C LEU A 396 8.75 -16.41 -35.52
N TYR A 397 7.88 -15.50 -35.96
CA TYR A 397 8.09 -14.73 -37.19
C TYR A 397 8.93 -13.47 -36.95
N ARG A 398 9.10 -13.08 -35.69
CA ARG A 398 9.93 -11.96 -35.19
C ARG A 398 10.16 -12.11 -33.68
N PRO A 399 11.15 -11.42 -33.09
CA PRO A 399 11.24 -11.26 -31.64
C PRO A 399 9.94 -10.76 -31.01
N LEU A 400 9.65 -11.26 -29.81
CA LEU A 400 8.56 -10.75 -28.98
C LEU A 400 8.95 -9.38 -28.42
N ALA A 401 8.00 -8.46 -28.39
CA ALA A 401 8.19 -7.14 -27.78
C ALA A 401 8.32 -7.27 -26.24
N PRO A 402 8.93 -6.30 -25.53
CA PRO A 402 9.00 -6.29 -24.06
C PRO A 402 7.64 -6.40 -23.34
N SER A 403 6.56 -5.99 -23.99
CA SER A 403 5.18 -6.08 -23.53
C SER A 403 4.22 -6.14 -24.71
N GLY A 404 2.98 -6.56 -24.48
CA GLY A 404 1.92 -6.47 -25.48
C GLY A 404 0.66 -7.24 -25.13
N VAL A 405 -0.36 -7.05 -25.96
CA VAL A 405 -1.56 -7.88 -25.99
C VAL A 405 -1.48 -8.79 -27.22
N LEU A 406 -1.69 -10.08 -26.99
CA LEU A 406 -1.66 -11.11 -28.02
C LEU A 406 -3.00 -11.85 -28.06
N LYS A 407 -3.45 -12.22 -29.25
CA LYS A 407 -4.64 -13.08 -29.44
C LYS A 407 -4.24 -14.37 -30.16
N THR A 408 -4.71 -15.51 -29.68
CA THR A 408 -4.39 -16.84 -30.23
C THR A 408 -5.62 -17.56 -30.77
N ASP A 409 -5.62 -17.86 -32.06
CA ASP A 409 -6.62 -18.72 -32.70
C ASP A 409 -6.17 -20.19 -32.62
N VAL A 410 -7.04 -21.06 -32.12
CA VAL A 410 -6.76 -22.49 -31.84
C VAL A 410 -7.56 -23.41 -32.75
N LYS A 411 -6.92 -24.46 -33.26
CA LYS A 411 -7.56 -25.50 -34.07
C LYS A 411 -7.01 -26.89 -33.75
N VAL A 412 -7.89 -27.83 -33.40
CA VAL A 412 -7.52 -29.25 -33.40
C VAL A 412 -7.37 -29.72 -34.86
N VAL A 413 -6.20 -30.25 -35.19
CA VAL A 413 -5.76 -30.58 -36.56
C VAL A 413 -6.03 -32.03 -36.92
N GLU A 414 -5.80 -32.93 -35.95
CA GLU A 414 -6.00 -34.37 -36.07
C GLU A 414 -5.96 -35.03 -34.68
N ILE A 415 -6.75 -36.09 -34.51
CA ILE A 415 -6.70 -36.99 -33.37
C ILE A 415 -6.13 -38.33 -33.84
N LEU A 416 -5.08 -38.83 -33.16
CA LEU A 416 -4.47 -40.12 -33.45
C LEU A 416 -4.80 -41.16 -32.38
N ASP A 417 -4.94 -42.41 -32.81
CA ASP A 417 -5.05 -43.58 -31.94
C ASP A 417 -3.67 -44.26 -31.78
N LYS A 418 -3.18 -44.34 -30.55
CA LYS A 418 -1.92 -45.05 -30.24
C LYS A 418 -2.14 -46.45 -29.68
N GLY A 419 -3.39 -46.88 -29.51
CA GLY A 419 -3.80 -48.15 -28.91
C GLY A 419 -4.12 -47.97 -27.43
N SER A 420 -3.11 -47.74 -26.59
CA SER A 420 -3.29 -47.50 -25.14
C SER A 420 -3.56 -46.03 -24.77
N GLY A 421 -3.78 -45.15 -25.75
CA GLY A 421 -4.07 -43.74 -25.55
C GLY A 421 -4.30 -42.99 -26.86
N ALA A 422 -4.77 -41.75 -26.77
CA ALA A 422 -4.98 -40.86 -27.92
C ALA A 422 -3.95 -39.72 -27.95
N VAL A 423 -3.67 -39.15 -29.13
CA VAL A 423 -2.92 -37.88 -29.27
C VAL A 423 -3.80 -36.85 -29.98
N ALA A 424 -3.99 -35.69 -29.37
CA ALA A 424 -4.50 -34.50 -30.06
C ALA A 424 -3.34 -33.66 -30.60
N ILE A 425 -3.34 -33.39 -31.91
CA ILE A 425 -2.46 -32.41 -32.56
C ILE A 425 -3.24 -31.12 -32.70
N ILE A 426 -2.71 -30.02 -32.16
CA ILE A 426 -3.40 -28.74 -32.06
C ILE A 426 -2.50 -27.63 -32.61
N ASP A 427 -2.97 -26.91 -33.61
CA ASP A 427 -2.33 -25.70 -34.13
C ASP A 427 -2.86 -24.48 -33.37
N ALA A 428 -1.96 -23.58 -32.99
CA ALA A 428 -2.28 -22.28 -32.39
C ALA A 428 -1.51 -21.17 -33.12
N ASN A 429 -2.24 -20.18 -33.64
CA ASN A 429 -1.68 -19.03 -34.35
C ASN A 429 -1.86 -17.78 -33.47
N THR A 430 -0.77 -17.12 -33.11
CA THR A 430 -0.80 -15.95 -32.22
C THR A 430 -0.50 -14.68 -32.98
N PHE A 431 -1.35 -13.66 -32.79
CA PHE A 431 -1.33 -12.37 -33.45
C PHE A 431 -1.19 -11.24 -32.43
N ASP A 432 -0.68 -10.08 -32.84
CA ASP A 432 -0.68 -8.86 -32.03
C ASP A 432 -1.93 -8.00 -32.25
N GLU A 433 -2.02 -6.88 -31.52
CA GLU A 433 -3.10 -5.87 -31.62
C GLU A 433 -3.30 -5.29 -33.03
N ARG A 434 -2.32 -5.44 -33.93
CA ARG A 434 -2.40 -4.99 -35.33
C ARG A 434 -2.88 -6.11 -36.27
N GLY A 435 -3.26 -7.27 -35.73
CA GLY A 435 -3.62 -8.47 -36.48
C GLY A 435 -2.44 -9.15 -37.17
N GLN A 436 -1.20 -8.77 -36.84
CA GLN A 436 -0.02 -9.37 -37.46
C GLN A 436 0.39 -10.65 -36.73
N LYS A 437 0.66 -11.71 -37.50
CA LYS A 437 1.09 -12.99 -36.93
C LYS A 437 2.48 -12.84 -36.27
N VAL A 438 2.56 -13.22 -35.00
CA VAL A 438 3.77 -13.15 -34.17
C VAL A 438 4.39 -14.55 -34.00
N ALA A 439 3.54 -15.53 -33.70
CA ALA A 439 3.97 -16.91 -33.44
C ALA A 439 3.03 -17.93 -34.09
N TYR A 440 3.57 -19.12 -34.32
CA TYR A 440 2.81 -20.33 -34.58
C TYR A 440 3.32 -21.42 -33.64
N THR A 441 2.41 -22.09 -32.95
CA THR A 441 2.72 -23.24 -32.09
C THR A 441 1.94 -24.46 -32.54
N GLN A 442 2.54 -25.64 -32.38
CA GLN A 442 1.83 -26.91 -32.53
C GLN A 442 2.05 -27.75 -31.28
N TRP A 443 0.95 -28.16 -30.67
CA TRP A 443 0.90 -28.90 -29.41
C TRP A 443 0.50 -30.35 -29.71
N SER A 444 1.14 -31.29 -29.02
CA SER A 444 0.80 -32.70 -29.04
C SER A 444 0.44 -33.13 -27.62
N VAL A 445 -0.85 -33.29 -27.36
CA VAL A 445 -1.40 -33.67 -26.05
C VAL A 445 -1.76 -35.15 -26.08
N PHE A 446 -1.19 -35.95 -25.19
CA PHE A 446 -1.43 -37.38 -25.07
C PHE A 446 -2.42 -37.67 -23.93
N PHE A 447 -3.44 -38.45 -24.22
CA PHE A 447 -4.47 -38.87 -23.26
C PHE A 447 -4.27 -40.36 -22.96
N VAL A 448 -3.73 -40.67 -21.78
CA VAL A 448 -3.44 -42.06 -21.37
C VAL A 448 -4.76 -42.80 -21.11
N GLY A 449 -4.95 -43.96 -21.77
CA GLY A 449 -6.15 -44.79 -21.65
C GLY A 449 -7.23 -44.54 -22.71
N SER A 450 -7.27 -43.36 -23.34
CA SER A 450 -8.32 -42.98 -24.32
C SER A 450 -8.07 -43.46 -25.76
N GLY A 451 -7.41 -44.61 -25.94
CA GLY A 451 -7.10 -45.20 -27.26
C GLY A 451 -8.03 -46.36 -27.65
N GLY A 452 -7.75 -47.02 -28.77
CA GLY A 452 -8.45 -48.23 -29.21
C GLY A 452 -9.75 -48.00 -29.99
N PHE A 453 -9.98 -46.77 -30.46
CA PHE A 453 -11.16 -46.37 -31.24
C PHE A 453 -10.98 -46.53 -32.77
N GLY A 454 -9.85 -47.08 -33.23
CA GLY A 454 -9.61 -47.40 -34.64
C GLY A 454 -9.13 -46.23 -35.50
N GLY A 455 -8.58 -45.18 -34.88
CA GLY A 455 -8.09 -43.99 -35.56
C GLY A 455 -6.76 -44.16 -36.30
N LYS A 456 -6.33 -43.11 -37.02
CA LYS A 456 -4.97 -43.04 -37.61
C LYS A 456 -3.91 -43.18 -36.52
N ARG A 457 -2.86 -43.98 -36.77
CA ARG A 457 -1.74 -44.14 -35.81
C ARG A 457 -0.58 -43.16 -36.01
N VAL A 458 -0.51 -42.50 -37.16
CA VAL A 458 0.52 -41.52 -37.55
C VAL A 458 -0.14 -40.32 -38.21
N SER A 459 0.50 -39.15 -38.12
CA SER A 459 0.06 -37.92 -38.79
C SER A 459 1.18 -37.41 -39.70
N ASP A 460 0.80 -37.05 -40.91
CA ASP A 460 1.58 -36.26 -41.88
C ASP A 460 1.57 -34.75 -41.57
N LYS A 461 0.65 -34.31 -40.68
CA LYS A 461 0.49 -32.90 -40.28
C LYS A 461 1.32 -32.51 -39.04
N ALA A 462 1.85 -33.51 -38.33
CA ALA A 462 2.73 -33.28 -37.17
C ALA A 462 4.10 -32.77 -37.63
N LYS A 463 4.59 -31.67 -37.02
CA LYS A 463 5.96 -31.19 -37.25
C LYS A 463 6.96 -32.27 -36.82
N PRO A 464 7.88 -32.72 -37.70
CA PRO A 464 8.76 -33.85 -37.43
C PRO A 464 9.80 -33.54 -36.35
N LEU A 465 10.16 -34.57 -35.57
CA LEU A 465 11.28 -34.52 -34.63
C LEU A 465 12.62 -34.69 -35.38
N ALA A 466 13.71 -34.21 -34.78
CA ALA A 466 15.04 -34.47 -35.30
C ALA A 466 15.56 -35.85 -34.92
N THR A 467 16.35 -36.46 -35.82
CA THR A 467 17.18 -37.62 -35.51
C THR A 467 18.46 -37.14 -34.85
N ILE A 468 18.72 -37.56 -33.61
CA ILE A 468 19.96 -37.19 -32.90
C ILE A 468 21.15 -37.96 -33.52
N PRO A 469 22.24 -37.28 -33.91
CA PRO A 469 23.40 -37.93 -34.53
C PRO A 469 24.10 -38.93 -33.60
N ASN A 470 24.50 -40.08 -34.12
CA ASN A 470 25.29 -41.08 -33.38
C ASN A 470 26.79 -40.68 -33.30
N ARG A 471 27.06 -39.52 -32.71
CA ARG A 471 28.40 -38.97 -32.43
C ARG A 471 28.37 -38.17 -31.13
N LYS A 472 29.52 -37.84 -30.56
CA LYS A 472 29.60 -36.95 -29.38
C LYS A 472 28.95 -35.57 -29.68
N PRO A 473 28.27 -34.96 -28.70
CA PRO A 473 27.75 -33.60 -28.84
C PRO A 473 28.87 -32.58 -29.01
N ASP A 474 28.57 -31.51 -29.76
CA ASP A 474 29.47 -30.39 -30.00
C ASP A 474 29.56 -29.45 -28.79
N ALA A 475 28.49 -29.38 -28.00
CA ALA A 475 28.44 -28.65 -26.74
C ALA A 475 27.52 -29.32 -25.72
N VAL A 476 27.81 -29.11 -24.45
CA VAL A 476 27.01 -29.61 -23.31
C VAL A 476 26.91 -28.49 -22.28
N LEU A 477 25.69 -28.14 -21.88
CA LEU A 477 25.42 -27.22 -20.76
C LEU A 477 24.57 -27.93 -19.70
N VAL A 478 24.79 -27.58 -18.43
CA VAL A 478 24.12 -28.19 -17.28
C VAL A 478 23.78 -27.10 -16.28
N ASP A 479 22.49 -26.86 -16.10
CA ASP A 479 21.98 -25.95 -15.07
C ASP A 479 21.21 -26.74 -14.02
N LYS A 480 21.37 -26.38 -12.74
CA LYS A 480 20.59 -26.97 -11.63
C LYS A 480 19.29 -26.18 -11.43
N THR A 481 18.17 -26.88 -11.34
CA THR A 481 16.87 -26.25 -11.02
C THR A 481 16.77 -25.96 -9.51
N SER A 482 15.98 -24.95 -9.14
CA SER A 482 15.59 -24.74 -7.74
C SER A 482 14.63 -25.84 -7.26
N ALA A 483 14.57 -26.09 -5.94
CA ALA A 483 13.49 -26.87 -5.35
C ALA A 483 12.11 -26.25 -5.63
N ASP A 484 12.05 -24.92 -5.75
CA ASP A 484 10.83 -24.16 -6.04
C ASP A 484 10.59 -23.93 -7.55
N GLN A 485 11.38 -24.54 -8.46
CA GLN A 485 11.34 -24.19 -9.88
C GLN A 485 9.96 -24.38 -10.52
N ALA A 486 9.23 -25.44 -10.12
CA ALA A 486 7.86 -25.68 -10.56
C ALA A 486 6.86 -24.68 -9.95
N ALA A 487 7.06 -24.29 -8.69
CA ALA A 487 6.25 -23.28 -8.00
C ALA A 487 6.44 -21.88 -8.60
N LEU A 488 7.62 -21.58 -9.13
CA LEU A 488 7.92 -20.35 -9.87
C LEU A 488 7.35 -20.41 -11.31
N TYR A 489 7.60 -21.50 -12.05
CA TYR A 489 7.16 -21.64 -13.45
C TYR A 489 5.63 -21.60 -13.61
N ARG A 490 4.88 -22.22 -12.68
CA ARG A 490 3.41 -22.11 -12.68
C ARG A 490 2.87 -20.69 -12.53
N LEU A 491 3.69 -19.72 -12.10
CA LEU A 491 3.24 -18.32 -12.07
C LEU A 491 3.05 -17.74 -13.48
N CYS A 492 3.79 -18.24 -14.47
CA CYS A 492 3.73 -17.77 -15.87
C CYS A 492 2.45 -18.17 -16.63
N GLY A 493 1.71 -19.19 -16.18
CA GLY A 493 0.43 -19.56 -16.80
C GLY A 493 -0.06 -20.97 -16.43
N ASP A 494 0.82 -21.96 -16.41
CA ASP A 494 0.42 -23.36 -16.18
C ASP A 494 0.14 -23.65 -14.70
N LYS A 495 -1.13 -23.53 -14.29
CA LYS A 495 -1.57 -23.73 -12.90
C LYS A 495 -1.78 -25.20 -12.51
N ASN A 496 -1.60 -26.17 -13.41
CA ASN A 496 -1.95 -27.58 -13.19
C ASN A 496 -1.44 -28.11 -11.82
N PRO A 497 -2.32 -28.65 -10.95
CA PRO A 497 -1.94 -29.13 -9.62
C PRO A 497 -0.86 -30.22 -9.62
N LEU A 498 -0.69 -30.97 -10.72
CA LEU A 498 0.39 -31.95 -10.94
C LEU A 498 1.80 -31.43 -10.60
N HIS A 499 2.01 -30.12 -10.71
CA HIS A 499 3.29 -29.45 -10.51
C HIS A 499 3.47 -28.83 -9.11
N ILE A 500 2.52 -29.02 -8.18
CA ILE A 500 2.63 -28.47 -6.82
C ILE A 500 1.93 -29.29 -5.71
N ASP A 501 0.83 -30.01 -6.02
CA ASP A 501 0.07 -30.81 -5.05
C ASP A 501 0.52 -32.28 -5.09
N PRO A 502 1.11 -32.83 -4.00
CA PRO A 502 1.52 -34.23 -3.93
C PRO A 502 0.37 -35.23 -4.12
N ASN A 503 -0.86 -34.90 -3.70
CA ASN A 503 -2.00 -35.81 -3.82
C ASN A 503 -2.44 -35.93 -5.30
N PHE A 504 -2.50 -34.79 -5.99
CA PHE A 504 -2.82 -34.77 -7.42
C PHE A 504 -1.69 -35.41 -8.26
N ALA A 505 -0.43 -35.19 -7.90
CA ALA A 505 0.70 -35.85 -8.54
C ALA A 505 0.65 -37.38 -8.37
N ALA A 506 0.31 -37.87 -7.17
CA ALA A 506 0.11 -39.29 -6.90
C ALA A 506 -1.04 -39.89 -7.73
N ALA A 507 -2.16 -39.17 -7.87
CA ALA A 507 -3.27 -39.59 -8.73
C ALA A 507 -2.87 -39.69 -10.22
N GLY A 508 -1.99 -38.80 -10.69
CA GLY A 508 -1.36 -38.86 -12.02
C GLY A 508 -0.26 -39.93 -12.17
N GLY A 509 0.05 -40.70 -11.13
CA GLY A 509 1.06 -41.77 -11.14
C GLY A 509 2.50 -41.33 -10.83
N PHE A 510 2.70 -40.13 -10.26
CA PHE A 510 4.01 -39.61 -9.87
C PHE A 510 4.18 -39.62 -8.35
N SER A 511 5.34 -40.04 -7.85
CA SER A 511 5.60 -40.15 -6.41
C SER A 511 5.68 -38.81 -5.66
N GLN A 512 5.80 -37.70 -6.40
CA GLN A 512 5.84 -36.32 -5.91
C GLN A 512 5.62 -35.36 -7.09
N PRO A 513 5.34 -34.06 -6.86
CA PRO A 513 5.18 -33.08 -7.93
C PRO A 513 6.40 -33.00 -8.86
N ILE A 514 6.14 -32.91 -10.16
CA ILE A 514 7.17 -32.86 -11.21
C ILE A 514 7.29 -31.45 -11.79
N LEU A 515 8.44 -31.13 -12.37
CA LEU A 515 8.64 -29.89 -13.13
C LEU A 515 7.92 -29.96 -14.48
N HIS A 516 7.38 -28.83 -14.93
CA HIS A 516 6.75 -28.69 -16.25
C HIS A 516 7.73 -29.04 -17.39
N GLY A 517 7.29 -29.84 -18.37
CA GLY A 517 8.09 -30.14 -19.56
C GLY A 517 8.51 -28.88 -20.32
N LEU A 518 7.62 -27.88 -20.39
CA LEU A 518 7.89 -26.57 -20.99
C LEU A 518 8.87 -25.70 -20.18
N CYS A 519 9.10 -25.98 -18.89
CA CYS A 519 10.19 -25.37 -18.15
C CYS A 519 11.54 -25.92 -18.66
N SER A 520 11.68 -27.24 -18.75
CA SER A 520 12.87 -27.91 -19.31
C SER A 520 13.14 -27.52 -20.77
N TYR A 521 12.07 -27.26 -21.54
CA TYR A 521 12.13 -26.69 -22.89
C TYR A 521 12.72 -25.27 -22.91
N GLY A 522 12.37 -24.44 -21.91
CA GLY A 522 12.94 -23.11 -21.70
C GLY A 522 14.42 -23.15 -21.37
N TYR A 523 14.84 -24.04 -20.45
CA TYR A 523 16.26 -24.30 -20.17
C TYR A 523 17.03 -24.69 -21.43
N ALA A 524 16.52 -25.66 -22.21
CA ALA A 524 17.14 -26.08 -23.47
C ALA A 524 17.24 -24.94 -24.49
N THR A 525 16.21 -24.09 -24.57
CA THR A 525 16.20 -22.90 -25.43
C THR A 525 17.29 -21.90 -25.02
N ARG A 526 17.42 -21.57 -23.71
CA ARG A 526 18.51 -20.71 -23.22
C ARG A 526 19.87 -21.32 -23.53
N HIS A 527 20.07 -22.62 -23.26
CA HIS A 527 21.34 -23.29 -23.54
C HIS A 527 21.77 -23.15 -25.02
N VAL A 528 20.84 -23.34 -25.96
CA VAL A 528 21.13 -23.16 -27.39
C VAL A 528 21.41 -21.70 -27.75
N LEU A 529 20.64 -20.74 -27.22
CA LEU A 529 20.87 -19.31 -27.47
C LEU A 529 22.22 -18.84 -26.92
N LYS A 530 22.56 -19.23 -25.70
CA LYS A 530 23.82 -18.93 -25.04
C LYS A 530 25.01 -19.50 -25.83
N GLN A 531 24.91 -20.76 -26.25
CA GLN A 531 25.99 -21.47 -26.94
C GLN A 531 26.18 -21.07 -28.41
N TYR A 532 25.10 -20.80 -29.15
CA TYR A 532 25.16 -20.66 -30.62
C TYR A 532 24.55 -19.37 -31.18
N ALA A 533 23.80 -18.61 -30.37
CA ALA A 533 23.23 -17.31 -30.73
C ALA A 533 23.89 -16.11 -30.02
N ASN A 534 24.78 -16.32 -29.03
CA ASN A 534 25.27 -15.26 -28.13
C ASN A 534 24.11 -14.52 -27.44
N ASN A 535 23.09 -15.27 -27.03
CA ASN A 535 21.83 -14.75 -26.47
C ASN A 535 21.14 -13.66 -27.33
N ASP A 536 21.40 -13.64 -28.64
CA ASP A 536 20.64 -12.84 -29.60
C ASP A 536 19.31 -13.52 -29.95
N VAL A 537 18.21 -12.96 -29.44
CA VAL A 537 16.85 -13.45 -29.68
C VAL A 537 16.39 -13.28 -31.12
N ALA A 538 16.97 -12.33 -31.88
CA ALA A 538 16.64 -12.12 -33.30
C ALA A 538 17.15 -13.24 -34.21
N ARG A 539 18.06 -14.08 -33.70
CA ARG A 539 18.56 -15.26 -34.42
C ARG A 539 17.71 -16.50 -34.23
N PHE A 540 16.78 -16.51 -33.28
CA PHE A 540 15.85 -17.62 -33.09
C PHE A 540 14.78 -17.63 -34.18
N LYS A 541 14.54 -18.80 -34.81
CA LYS A 541 13.44 -19.00 -35.75
C LYS A 541 12.38 -19.94 -35.18
N SER A 542 12.75 -21.17 -34.88
CA SER A 542 11.81 -22.17 -34.38
C SER A 542 12.48 -23.25 -33.52
N ILE A 543 11.66 -24.00 -32.79
CA ILE A 543 12.09 -25.10 -31.92
C ILE A 543 11.03 -26.20 -31.91
N LYS A 544 11.47 -27.46 -32.01
CA LYS A 544 10.67 -28.68 -31.85
C LYS A 544 11.29 -29.54 -30.75
N ALA A 545 10.48 -30.18 -29.92
CA ALA A 545 10.95 -31.24 -29.01
C ALA A 545 9.84 -32.23 -28.60
N ARG A 546 10.22 -33.42 -28.13
CA ARG A 546 9.35 -34.39 -27.44
C ARG A 546 9.77 -34.53 -25.98
N PHE A 547 8.80 -34.46 -25.07
CA PHE A 547 8.98 -34.77 -23.65
C PHE A 547 8.94 -36.28 -23.44
N THR A 548 9.93 -36.84 -22.75
CA THR A 548 10.12 -38.31 -22.61
C THR A 548 10.28 -38.80 -21.18
N GLY A 549 10.45 -37.90 -20.21
CA GLY A 549 10.56 -38.26 -18.80
C GLY A 549 10.36 -37.06 -17.87
N PRO A 550 9.92 -37.27 -16.63
CA PRO A 550 9.75 -36.22 -15.64
C PRO A 550 11.09 -35.71 -15.11
N VAL A 551 11.13 -34.44 -14.70
CA VAL A 551 12.19 -33.84 -13.89
C VAL A 551 11.61 -33.54 -12.52
N LEU A 552 12.38 -33.77 -11.46
CA LEU A 552 12.02 -33.34 -10.10
C LEU A 552 12.65 -31.96 -9.83
N PRO A 553 11.91 -30.99 -9.28
CA PRO A 553 12.50 -29.72 -8.86
C PRO A 553 13.70 -29.95 -7.93
N GLY A 554 14.79 -29.21 -8.16
CA GLY A 554 16.08 -29.41 -7.48
C GLY A 554 17.08 -30.27 -8.26
N GLN A 555 16.66 -31.01 -9.30
CA GLN A 555 17.55 -31.78 -10.18
C GLN A 555 18.19 -30.91 -11.28
N SER A 556 19.27 -31.41 -11.88
CA SER A 556 19.98 -30.75 -12.96
C SER A 556 19.43 -31.11 -14.34
N ILE A 557 19.39 -30.13 -15.23
CA ILE A 557 19.00 -30.31 -16.64
C ILE A 557 20.27 -30.19 -17.49
N ARG A 558 20.79 -31.34 -17.93
CA ARG A 558 21.87 -31.41 -18.91
C ARG A 558 21.30 -31.36 -20.31
N THR A 559 21.73 -30.39 -21.12
CA THR A 559 21.39 -30.29 -22.54
C THR A 559 22.63 -30.58 -23.38
N GLU A 560 22.53 -31.62 -24.20
CA GLU A 560 23.55 -32.00 -25.17
C GLU A 560 23.13 -31.48 -26.55
N MET A 561 24.06 -30.88 -27.29
CA MET A 561 23.77 -30.14 -28.51
C MET A 561 24.71 -30.54 -29.65
N TRP A 562 24.16 -30.70 -30.85
CA TRP A 562 24.87 -30.96 -32.10
C TRP A 562 24.50 -29.89 -33.13
N LYS A 563 25.47 -29.23 -33.74
CA LYS A 563 25.24 -28.18 -34.72
C LYS A 563 25.33 -28.72 -36.15
N GLU A 564 24.28 -28.51 -36.93
CA GLU A 564 24.19 -28.90 -38.34
C GLU A 564 23.71 -27.71 -39.17
N GLY A 565 24.67 -26.97 -39.73
CA GLY A 565 24.39 -25.73 -40.47
C GLY A 565 23.73 -24.66 -39.59
N ASN A 566 22.47 -24.33 -39.90
CA ASN A 566 21.66 -23.39 -39.14
C ASN A 566 20.75 -24.08 -38.09
N LYS A 567 20.83 -25.40 -37.94
CA LYS A 567 20.08 -26.18 -36.95
C LYS A 567 20.98 -26.56 -35.78
N VAL A 568 20.43 -26.54 -34.58
CA VAL A 568 21.04 -27.09 -33.37
C VAL A 568 20.12 -28.20 -32.88
N LEU A 569 20.53 -29.44 -33.13
CA LEU A 569 19.85 -30.63 -32.63
C LEU A 569 20.20 -30.78 -31.14
N PHE A 570 19.25 -31.20 -30.31
CA PHE A 570 19.49 -31.33 -28.87
C PHE A 570 18.68 -32.45 -28.22
N GLN A 571 19.19 -32.92 -27.09
CA GLN A 571 18.45 -33.75 -26.15
C GLN A 571 18.75 -33.30 -24.72
N CYS A 572 17.85 -33.59 -23.79
CA CYS A 572 18.05 -33.26 -22.38
C CYS A 572 17.97 -34.52 -21.51
N SER A 573 18.81 -34.57 -20.48
CA SER A 573 18.85 -35.62 -19.47
C SER A 573 18.99 -35.04 -18.06
N VAL A 574 18.64 -35.85 -17.06
CA VAL A 574 18.90 -35.59 -15.64
C VAL A 574 20.15 -36.37 -15.23
N PRO A 575 21.33 -35.73 -15.05
CA PRO A 575 22.58 -36.41 -14.70
C PRO A 575 22.49 -37.31 -13.47
N GLU A 576 21.74 -36.87 -12.44
CA GLU A 576 21.59 -37.57 -11.17
C GLU A 576 20.86 -38.92 -11.27
N SER A 577 20.11 -39.14 -12.36
CA SER A 577 19.37 -40.39 -12.60
C SER A 577 19.68 -41.06 -13.95
N ASN A 578 20.52 -40.43 -14.78
CA ASN A 578 20.83 -40.79 -16.16
C ASN A 578 19.59 -41.03 -17.05
N LYS A 579 18.47 -40.36 -16.75
CA LYS A 579 17.21 -40.45 -17.53
C LYS A 579 17.14 -39.36 -18.58
N GLN A 580 16.75 -39.72 -19.80
CA GLN A 580 16.40 -38.75 -20.85
C GLN A 580 15.02 -38.15 -20.58
N ILE A 581 14.92 -36.83 -20.65
CA ILE A 581 13.70 -36.06 -20.35
C ILE A 581 13.16 -35.31 -21.59
N ILE A 582 14.05 -34.97 -22.53
CA ILE A 582 13.69 -34.41 -23.83
C ILE A 582 14.45 -35.17 -24.91
N SER A 583 13.75 -35.59 -25.97
CA SER A 583 14.31 -36.27 -27.13
C SER A 583 13.91 -35.59 -28.45
N GLY A 584 14.70 -35.86 -29.50
CA GLY A 584 14.43 -35.39 -30.86
C GLY A 584 14.33 -33.86 -31.00
N GLY A 585 15.02 -33.13 -30.12
CA GLY A 585 15.01 -31.68 -30.05
C GLY A 585 15.74 -31.06 -31.24
N CYS A 586 15.23 -29.93 -31.73
CA CYS A 586 15.88 -29.12 -32.74
C CYS A 586 15.49 -27.65 -32.57
N VAL A 587 16.48 -26.76 -32.58
CA VAL A 587 16.30 -25.31 -32.74
C VAL A 587 16.80 -24.91 -34.12
N GLU A 588 15.99 -24.23 -34.91
CA GLU A 588 16.43 -23.55 -36.12
C GLU A 588 16.81 -22.11 -35.79
N LEU A 589 17.97 -21.68 -36.26
CA LEU A 589 18.44 -20.30 -36.18
C LEU A 589 18.44 -19.64 -37.58
N HIS A 590 18.27 -18.32 -37.60
CA HIS A 590 18.51 -17.52 -38.79
C HIS A 590 20.02 -17.32 -39.04
N SER A 591 20.41 -17.29 -40.32
CA SER A 591 21.80 -17.09 -40.78
C SER A 591 22.26 -15.62 -40.77
N GLY A 592 21.34 -14.69 -40.48
CA GLY A 592 21.54 -13.26 -40.27
C GLY A 592 20.27 -12.67 -39.64
N PRO A 593 20.24 -11.38 -39.24
CA PRO A 593 19.03 -10.77 -38.70
C PRO A 593 17.89 -10.83 -39.74
N PRO A 594 16.63 -11.12 -39.33
CA PRO A 594 15.50 -11.20 -40.25
C PRO A 594 15.23 -9.85 -40.92
N ALA A 595 14.72 -9.90 -42.17
CA ALA A 595 14.46 -8.72 -42.98
C ALA A 595 13.52 -7.74 -42.27
N SER A 596 13.93 -6.48 -42.17
CA SER A 596 13.21 -5.45 -41.42
C SER A 596 11.87 -5.10 -42.07
N VAL A 597 10.77 -5.38 -41.37
CA VAL A 597 9.56 -4.57 -41.51
C VAL A 597 9.81 -3.28 -40.73
N ALA A 598 9.70 -2.13 -41.40
CA ALA A 598 10.11 -0.85 -40.84
C ALA A 598 9.39 -0.53 -39.51
N PRO A 599 10.12 -0.16 -38.44
CA PRO A 599 9.47 0.38 -37.25
C PRO A 599 8.72 1.67 -37.63
N SER A 600 7.50 1.82 -37.11
CA SER A 600 6.77 3.09 -37.18
C SER A 600 7.65 4.20 -36.56
N PRO A 601 7.76 5.39 -37.16
CA PRO A 601 8.79 6.36 -36.78
C PRO A 601 8.60 6.83 -35.32
N PRO A 602 9.69 6.98 -34.55
CA PRO A 602 9.63 7.65 -33.26
C PRO A 602 9.06 9.06 -33.43
N VAL A 603 8.15 9.46 -32.55
CA VAL A 603 7.72 10.86 -32.46
C VAL A 603 8.96 11.72 -32.21
N ALA A 604 9.19 12.70 -33.08
CA ALA A 604 10.47 13.38 -33.16
C ALA A 604 10.84 14.12 -31.86
N ALA A 605 11.94 13.70 -31.22
CA ALA A 605 12.59 14.49 -30.19
C ALA A 605 13.18 15.78 -30.82
N PRO A 606 13.13 16.93 -30.12
CA PRO A 606 13.68 18.19 -30.63
C PRO A 606 15.20 18.12 -30.69
N LYS A 607 15.79 18.45 -31.85
CA LYS A 607 17.25 18.51 -32.01
C LYS A 607 17.86 19.67 -31.20
N ALA A 608 18.72 19.32 -30.24
CA ALA A 608 19.86 20.14 -29.83
C ALA A 608 21.05 19.21 -29.57
N GLY A 609 22.24 19.55 -30.06
CA GLY A 609 23.37 18.61 -30.13
C GLY A 609 24.12 18.44 -28.80
N GLY A 610 24.35 17.18 -28.43
CA GLY A 610 25.20 16.76 -27.32
C GLY A 610 25.10 15.24 -27.15
N GLN A 611 26.17 14.59 -26.70
CA GLN A 611 26.09 13.21 -26.21
C GLN A 611 25.30 13.25 -24.90
N GLU A 612 24.17 12.53 -24.81
CA GLU A 612 23.38 12.47 -23.57
C GLU A 612 24.22 11.74 -22.50
N LEU A 613 24.42 12.43 -21.37
CA LEU A 613 25.18 11.94 -20.23
C LEU A 613 24.23 11.58 -19.10
N MET A 614 24.47 10.47 -18.40
CA MET A 614 23.68 10.05 -17.23
C MET A 614 23.67 11.14 -16.14
N THR A 615 24.76 11.89 -16.04
CA THR A 615 24.91 13.04 -15.14
C THR A 615 24.07 14.26 -15.50
N ASP A 616 23.56 14.40 -16.73
CA ASP A 616 22.71 15.55 -17.09
C ASP A 616 21.41 15.56 -16.25
N LEU A 617 20.87 14.38 -15.91
CA LEU A 617 19.76 14.21 -14.97
C LEU A 617 20.15 14.56 -13.53
N VAL A 618 21.36 14.21 -13.10
CA VAL A 618 21.88 14.50 -11.75
C VAL A 618 21.98 16.01 -11.55
N PHE A 619 22.56 16.74 -12.50
CA PHE A 619 22.69 18.20 -12.41
C PHE A 619 21.35 18.93 -12.59
N ALA A 620 20.39 18.37 -13.34
CA ALA A 620 19.02 18.88 -13.36
C ALA A 620 18.33 18.76 -11.98
N GLY A 621 18.48 17.62 -11.29
CA GLY A 621 17.99 17.43 -9.93
C GLY A 621 18.66 18.37 -8.91
N MET A 622 19.98 18.58 -9.04
CA MET A 622 20.71 19.57 -8.22
C MET A 622 20.25 21.00 -8.50
N ALA A 623 19.92 21.35 -9.74
CA ALA A 623 19.41 22.67 -10.11
C ALA A 623 18.06 22.96 -9.41
N ALA A 624 17.10 22.03 -9.51
CA ALA A 624 15.81 22.14 -8.84
C ALA A 624 15.98 22.25 -7.31
N ARG A 625 16.86 21.44 -6.72
CA ARG A 625 17.11 21.45 -5.26
C ARG A 625 17.70 22.77 -4.75
N VAL A 626 18.47 23.47 -5.58
CA VAL A 626 19.02 24.80 -5.26
C VAL A 626 17.95 25.89 -5.43
N GLU A 627 17.08 25.78 -6.43
CA GLU A 627 15.95 26.70 -6.63
C GLU A 627 14.89 26.59 -5.51
N GLU A 628 14.64 25.38 -5.01
CA GLU A 628 13.70 25.10 -3.90
C GLU A 628 14.22 25.48 -2.50
N SER A 629 15.51 25.79 -2.34
CA SER A 629 16.10 26.03 -1.00
C SER A 629 17.21 27.10 -1.02
N PRO A 630 16.89 28.40 -1.21
CA PRO A 630 17.89 29.47 -1.33
C PRO A 630 18.81 29.63 -0.11
N GLU A 631 18.34 29.27 1.09
CA GLU A 631 19.13 29.26 2.32
C GLU A 631 20.29 28.24 2.33
N LEU A 632 20.30 27.26 1.43
CA LEU A 632 21.43 26.35 1.25
C LEU A 632 22.63 27.03 0.60
N ALA A 633 22.43 27.96 -0.34
CA ALA A 633 23.52 28.74 -0.94
C ALA A 633 24.26 29.54 0.15
N LYS A 634 23.50 30.26 0.99
CA LYS A 634 24.01 31.07 2.12
C LYS A 634 24.74 30.28 3.20
N LYS A 635 24.58 28.95 3.26
CA LYS A 635 25.30 28.08 4.22
C LYS A 635 26.59 27.48 3.66
N VAL A 636 26.73 27.44 2.33
CA VAL A 636 27.87 26.76 1.66
C VAL A 636 28.88 27.76 1.11
N GLU A 637 28.44 28.88 0.52
CA GLU A 637 29.26 30.00 0.01
C GLU A 637 30.45 29.61 -0.90
N ALA A 638 30.28 28.56 -1.72
CA ALA A 638 31.36 27.99 -2.53
C ALA A 638 30.92 27.65 -3.95
N ILE A 639 31.89 27.69 -4.88
CA ILE A 639 31.73 27.29 -6.28
C ILE A 639 32.39 25.92 -6.48
N TYR A 640 31.65 24.96 -7.02
CA TYR A 640 32.13 23.62 -7.36
C TYR A 640 32.05 23.43 -8.88
N GLU A 641 33.09 22.88 -9.48
CA GLU A 641 33.15 22.58 -10.92
C GLU A 641 33.37 21.07 -11.12
N TYR A 642 32.47 20.43 -11.85
CA TYR A 642 32.43 18.99 -12.07
C TYR A 642 32.81 18.68 -13.52
N HIS A 643 33.96 18.02 -13.68
CA HIS A 643 34.50 17.56 -14.96
C HIS A 643 34.10 16.09 -15.13
N ILE A 644 33.03 15.88 -15.91
CA ILE A 644 32.49 14.55 -16.19
C ILE A 644 33.28 13.93 -17.34
N THR A 645 33.71 12.69 -17.16
CA THR A 645 34.53 11.96 -18.14
C THR A 645 33.81 10.74 -18.69
N VAL A 646 34.00 10.47 -19.99
CA VAL A 646 33.55 9.25 -20.68
C VAL A 646 34.76 8.64 -21.36
N GLY A 647 35.04 7.36 -21.11
CA GLY A 647 36.26 6.69 -21.60
C GLY A 647 37.57 7.38 -21.16
N GLY A 648 37.56 8.06 -20.00
CA GLY A 648 38.71 8.79 -19.47
C GLY A 648 38.99 10.16 -20.12
N LYS A 649 38.16 10.60 -21.09
CA LYS A 649 38.21 11.95 -21.68
C LYS A 649 37.08 12.80 -21.12
N GLU A 650 37.32 14.10 -20.93
CA GLU A 650 36.30 15.05 -20.48
C GLU A 650 35.20 15.19 -21.54
N ALA A 651 33.95 14.96 -21.13
CA ALA A 651 32.76 14.98 -21.97
C ALA A 651 31.83 16.16 -21.63
N ALA A 652 31.79 16.60 -20.38
CA ALA A 652 31.10 17.81 -19.95
C ALA A 652 31.75 18.45 -18.72
N VAL A 653 31.59 19.76 -18.60
CA VAL A 653 31.84 20.50 -17.36
C VAL A 653 30.52 21.04 -16.85
N TRP A 654 30.29 20.98 -15.54
CA TRP A 654 29.12 21.49 -14.85
C TRP A 654 29.54 22.35 -13.65
N THR A 655 28.97 23.54 -13.50
CA THR A 655 29.23 24.41 -12.35
C THR A 655 28.03 24.47 -11.41
N LEU A 656 28.29 24.25 -10.12
CA LEU A 656 27.42 24.56 -9.00
C LEU A 656 28.00 25.79 -8.27
N ASP A 657 27.42 26.96 -8.53
CA ASP A 657 27.77 28.20 -7.85
C ASP A 657 26.79 28.45 -6.70
N LEU A 658 27.23 28.16 -5.47
CA LEU A 658 26.53 28.48 -4.22
C LEU A 658 27.13 29.70 -3.52
N LYS A 659 27.89 30.52 -4.24
CA LYS A 659 28.47 31.77 -3.72
C LYS A 659 27.63 33.00 -4.09
N ASN A 660 26.71 32.88 -5.04
CA ASN A 660 25.70 33.89 -5.31
C ASN A 660 24.45 33.72 -4.41
N ASP A 661 23.72 34.82 -4.15
CA ASP A 661 22.61 34.91 -3.17
C ASP A 661 21.45 33.92 -3.37
N LYS A 662 21.33 33.31 -4.55
CA LYS A 662 20.23 32.39 -4.91
C LYS A 662 20.70 30.94 -5.12
N GLY A 663 22.01 30.74 -5.28
CA GLY A 663 22.57 29.52 -5.84
C GLY A 663 22.23 29.35 -7.33
N SER A 664 23.08 28.63 -8.08
CA SER A 664 22.78 28.24 -9.46
C SER A 664 23.59 27.02 -9.92
N VAL A 665 22.96 26.15 -10.71
CA VAL A 665 23.63 25.04 -11.42
C VAL A 665 23.53 25.29 -12.92
N TYR A 666 24.63 25.13 -13.67
CA TYR A 666 24.63 25.27 -15.13
C TYR A 666 25.77 24.47 -15.80
N LYS A 667 25.54 24.06 -17.05
CA LYS A 667 26.56 23.41 -17.90
C LYS A 667 27.58 24.45 -18.37
N GLY A 668 28.85 24.07 -18.36
CA GLY A 668 30.03 24.92 -18.60
C GLY A 668 30.83 25.25 -17.32
N PRO A 669 32.09 25.72 -17.48
CA PRO A 669 32.95 26.15 -16.37
C PRO A 669 32.45 27.44 -15.71
N THR A 670 33.01 27.81 -14.56
CA THR A 670 32.50 28.96 -13.79
C THR A 670 32.52 30.28 -14.56
N LYS A 671 31.39 30.99 -14.53
CA LYS A 671 31.18 32.26 -15.25
C LYS A 671 31.83 33.46 -14.56
N LYS A 672 32.02 33.42 -13.24
CA LYS A 672 32.68 34.47 -12.43
C LYS A 672 33.35 33.87 -11.20
N GLY A 673 34.60 34.26 -10.94
CA GLY A 673 35.41 33.74 -9.84
C GLY A 673 36.25 32.53 -10.24
N ARG A 674 36.87 31.86 -9.25
CA ARG A 674 37.55 30.56 -9.42
C ARG A 674 36.79 29.50 -8.63
N PRO A 675 36.71 28.25 -9.10
CA PRO A 675 36.08 27.18 -8.34
C PRO A 675 36.86 26.92 -7.05
N ASN A 676 36.14 26.82 -5.92
CA ASN A 676 36.70 26.42 -4.64
C ASN A 676 37.12 24.95 -4.64
N CYS A 677 36.43 24.13 -5.43
CA CYS A 677 36.62 22.70 -5.55
C CYS A 677 36.34 22.26 -6.99
N VAL A 678 37.27 21.51 -7.57
CA VAL A 678 37.17 20.93 -8.92
C VAL A 678 37.14 19.41 -8.76
N ILE A 679 36.13 18.79 -9.33
CA ILE A 679 35.77 17.38 -9.13
C ILE A 679 35.81 16.68 -10.48
N THR A 680 36.71 15.73 -10.68
CA THR A 680 36.78 14.93 -11.91
C THR A 680 36.34 13.50 -11.61
N ILE A 681 35.37 13.00 -12.35
CA ILE A 681 34.73 11.69 -12.15
C ILE A 681 34.17 11.17 -13.49
N SER A 682 33.92 9.87 -13.62
CA SER A 682 33.25 9.34 -14.81
C SER A 682 31.74 9.62 -14.77
N ASP A 683 31.08 9.65 -15.93
CA ASP A 683 29.62 9.82 -16.03
C ASP A 683 28.87 8.73 -15.24
N GLU A 684 29.31 7.48 -15.40
CA GLU A 684 28.81 6.30 -14.70
C GLU A 684 29.07 6.37 -13.18
N ASP A 685 30.31 6.66 -12.74
CA ASP A 685 30.63 6.74 -11.31
C ASP A 685 29.90 7.90 -10.61
N MET A 686 29.69 9.03 -11.31
CA MET A 686 28.96 10.18 -10.76
C MET A 686 27.46 9.89 -10.64
N PHE A 687 26.87 9.22 -11.63
CA PHE A 687 25.50 8.75 -11.55
C PHE A 687 25.32 7.74 -10.40
N ASN A 688 26.19 6.72 -10.34
CA ASN A 688 26.19 5.72 -9.27
C ASN A 688 26.41 6.33 -7.87
N MET A 689 27.20 7.39 -7.77
CA MET A 689 27.38 8.15 -6.53
C MET A 689 26.13 8.96 -6.15
N ALA A 690 25.40 9.51 -7.13
CA ALA A 690 24.16 10.26 -6.90
C ALA A 690 22.98 9.35 -6.48
N VAL A 691 22.90 8.12 -7.04
CA VAL A 691 21.87 7.12 -6.64
C VAL A 691 22.28 6.28 -5.41
N GLY A 692 23.40 6.62 -4.74
CA GLY A 692 23.85 5.98 -3.51
C GLY A 692 24.49 4.59 -3.67
N GLN A 693 24.74 4.14 -4.90
CA GLN A 693 25.39 2.85 -5.19
C GLN A 693 26.91 2.89 -5.09
N LEU A 694 27.52 4.08 -5.27
CA LEU A 694 28.96 4.28 -5.10
C LEU A 694 29.24 5.24 -3.94
N ASP A 695 29.93 4.75 -2.90
CA ASP A 695 30.36 5.58 -1.78
C ASP A 695 31.45 6.61 -2.22
N PRO A 696 31.27 7.93 -1.96
CA PRO A 696 32.22 8.96 -2.39
C PRO A 696 33.64 8.77 -1.82
N GLN A 697 33.77 8.25 -0.60
CA GLN A 697 35.08 8.08 0.05
C GLN A 697 35.83 6.89 -0.56
N LYS A 698 35.13 5.78 -0.86
CA LYS A 698 35.68 4.67 -1.66
C LYS A 698 36.05 5.12 -3.07
N ALA A 699 35.20 5.88 -3.76
CA ALA A 699 35.49 6.40 -5.09
C ALA A 699 36.76 7.27 -5.11
N PHE A 700 36.97 8.09 -4.07
CA PHE A 700 38.17 8.90 -3.93
C PHE A 700 39.42 8.05 -3.67
N MET A 701 39.36 7.09 -2.73
CA MET A 701 40.49 6.19 -2.44
C MET A 701 40.85 5.27 -3.63
N GLN A 702 39.87 4.90 -4.46
CA GLN A 702 40.08 4.13 -5.69
C GLN A 702 40.54 4.98 -6.88
N GLY A 703 40.69 6.30 -6.72
CA GLY A 703 41.11 7.22 -7.79
C GLY A 703 40.07 7.48 -8.88
N LYS A 704 38.84 6.96 -8.72
CA LYS A 704 37.67 7.19 -9.60
C LYS A 704 37.12 8.61 -9.46
N LEU A 705 37.11 9.12 -8.23
CA LEU A 705 36.77 10.51 -7.90
C LEU A 705 38.07 11.27 -7.60
N LYS A 706 38.42 12.26 -8.41
CA LYS A 706 39.59 13.13 -8.18
C LYS A 706 39.12 14.51 -7.77
N VAL A 707 39.69 15.06 -6.71
CA VAL A 707 39.31 16.38 -6.18
C VAL A 707 40.54 17.28 -6.12
N LYS A 708 40.45 18.48 -6.69
CA LYS A 708 41.45 19.56 -6.61
C LYS A 708 40.83 20.79 -5.97
N GLY A 709 41.57 21.50 -5.12
CA GLY A 709 41.06 22.67 -4.38
C GLY A 709 40.77 22.33 -2.91
N ASN A 710 39.83 23.04 -2.30
CA ASN A 710 39.55 22.90 -0.87
C ASN A 710 38.63 21.69 -0.58
N ILE A 711 39.25 20.53 -0.36
CA ILE A 711 38.58 19.24 -0.11
C ILE A 711 37.64 19.30 1.11
N LEU A 712 37.90 20.16 2.11
CA LEU A 712 37.00 20.32 3.27
C LEU A 712 35.59 20.79 2.88
N MET A 713 35.45 21.51 1.77
CA MET A 713 34.15 21.99 1.29
C MET A 713 33.23 20.84 0.85
N MET A 714 33.77 19.70 0.41
CA MET A 714 32.97 18.51 0.04
C MET A 714 32.10 18.00 1.20
N GLN A 715 32.52 18.21 2.46
CA GLN A 715 31.74 17.81 3.63
C GLN A 715 30.44 18.62 3.76
N ARG A 716 30.41 19.88 3.30
CA ARG A 716 29.22 20.74 3.32
C ARG A 716 28.21 20.35 2.24
N LEU A 717 28.68 19.76 1.15
CA LEU A 717 27.85 19.36 0.01
C LEU A 717 26.99 18.11 0.28
N ARG A 718 27.36 17.29 1.27
CA ARG A 718 26.64 16.06 1.66
C ARG A 718 25.17 16.31 2.04
N ALA A 719 24.83 17.50 2.51
CA ALA A 719 23.47 17.89 2.87
C ALA A 719 22.51 18.05 1.66
N LEU A 720 23.04 18.21 0.43
CA LEU A 720 22.25 18.30 -0.80
C LEU A 720 21.93 16.93 -1.41
N LEU A 721 22.74 15.91 -1.14
CA LEU A 721 22.66 14.57 -1.75
C LEU A 721 21.93 13.54 -0.86
N THR A 722 21.22 14.00 0.18
CA THR A 722 20.46 13.11 1.10
C THR A 722 18.99 13.53 1.11
N PRO A 723 18.02 12.63 0.88
CA PRO A 723 16.60 12.97 0.96
C PRO A 723 16.21 13.36 2.40
N PRO A 724 15.26 14.29 2.59
CA PRO A 724 15.00 14.87 3.90
C PRO A 724 14.25 13.91 4.84
N SER A 725 14.92 13.50 5.92
CA SER A 725 14.25 13.06 7.14
C SER A 725 13.58 14.25 7.82
N GLY A 726 12.29 14.16 8.13
CA GLY A 726 11.53 15.24 8.77
C GLY A 726 12.04 15.62 10.16
N GLY A 727 11.97 16.92 10.47
CA GLY A 727 12.37 17.49 11.77
C GLY A 727 13.21 18.75 11.62
N GLY A 728 12.56 19.92 11.62
CA GLY A 728 13.26 21.21 11.58
C GLY A 728 13.77 21.67 12.95
N GLY A 729 14.73 22.59 12.97
CA GLY A 729 15.17 23.24 14.21
C GLY A 729 16.21 24.35 14.04
N SER A 730 15.87 25.56 14.53
CA SER A 730 16.76 26.68 14.94
C SER A 730 15.90 27.93 15.25
N THR A 731 16.13 28.80 16.24
CA THR A 731 17.10 28.84 17.37
C THR A 731 16.70 29.92 18.40
N GLN A 732 16.79 29.60 19.69
CA GLN A 732 17.21 30.40 20.87
C GLN A 732 16.89 31.92 21.06
N SER A 733 16.39 32.24 22.27
CA SER A 733 16.95 33.30 23.14
C SER A 733 16.70 32.99 24.64
N SER A 734 17.48 33.59 25.55
CA SER A 734 17.52 33.40 27.03
C SER A 734 18.02 34.70 27.69
N PRO A 735 18.13 34.92 29.04
CA PRO A 735 17.96 34.06 30.24
C PRO A 735 16.82 34.64 31.16
N PRO A 736 16.74 34.52 32.54
CA PRO A 736 17.56 33.83 33.55
C PRO A 736 16.75 32.99 34.59
N ALA A 737 17.18 32.97 35.86
CA ALA A 737 16.70 32.20 37.03
C ALA A 737 16.79 33.11 38.31
N PRO A 738 16.52 32.72 39.60
CA PRO A 738 16.72 31.41 40.26
C PRO A 738 15.61 31.01 41.32
N PRO A 739 15.90 30.32 42.45
CA PRO A 739 15.51 28.93 42.82
C PRO A 739 14.45 28.90 43.98
N PRO A 740 14.17 27.79 44.74
CA PRO A 740 14.70 26.40 44.78
C PRO A 740 13.55 25.35 44.55
N ALA A 741 13.62 24.04 44.87
CA ALA A 741 14.58 23.20 45.63
C ALA A 741 14.71 21.78 45.05
N ALA A 742 15.25 20.81 45.81
CA ALA A 742 15.62 19.48 45.34
C ALA A 742 14.64 18.35 45.73
N SER A 743 14.34 17.48 44.77
CA SER A 743 13.85 16.09 44.99
C SER A 743 14.60 15.15 44.03
N GLN A 744 14.72 13.88 44.39
CA GLN A 744 15.67 12.94 43.74
C GLN A 744 15.20 12.53 42.33
N SER A 745 16.16 12.42 41.40
CA SER A 745 15.91 11.94 40.03
C SER A 745 15.80 10.42 39.96
N PRO A 746 14.93 9.85 39.09
CA PRO A 746 14.85 8.40 38.90
C PRO A 746 16.16 7.80 38.36
N PRO A 747 16.48 6.53 38.71
CA PRO A 747 17.74 5.88 38.37
C PRO A 747 17.94 5.72 36.85
N LEU A 748 19.22 5.66 36.43
CA LEU A 748 19.61 5.45 35.03
C LEU A 748 19.32 4.02 34.59
N LYS A 749 18.71 3.84 33.42
CA LYS A 749 18.38 2.52 32.86
C LYS A 749 19.63 1.68 32.60
N SER A 750 20.73 2.32 32.20
CA SER A 750 22.02 1.68 31.99
C SER A 750 22.56 0.95 33.22
N SER A 751 22.15 1.34 34.43
CA SER A 751 22.74 0.83 35.68
C SER A 751 22.44 -0.65 35.95
N VAL A 752 21.35 -1.20 35.40
CA VAL A 752 21.01 -2.63 35.50
C VAL A 752 21.92 -3.46 34.60
N ILE A 753 22.16 -3.01 33.36
CA ILE A 753 23.02 -3.68 32.38
C ILE A 753 24.43 -3.91 32.98
N PHE A 754 25.01 -2.87 33.60
CA PHE A 754 26.35 -2.99 34.20
C PHE A 754 26.40 -3.87 35.45
N LYS A 755 25.29 -4.03 36.21
CA LYS A 755 25.21 -4.98 37.33
C LYS A 755 25.17 -6.44 36.86
N SER A 756 24.39 -6.75 35.82
CA SER A 756 24.41 -8.08 35.19
C SER A 756 25.82 -8.41 34.66
N MET A 757 26.45 -7.43 34.01
CA MET A 757 27.80 -7.58 33.45
C MET A 757 28.89 -7.80 34.52
N ASP A 758 28.75 -7.21 35.72
CA ASP A 758 29.64 -7.49 36.87
C ASP A 758 29.50 -8.93 37.39
N LYS A 759 28.26 -9.42 37.59
CA LYS A 759 27.99 -10.82 37.94
C LYS A 759 28.65 -11.79 36.93
N LYS A 760 28.57 -11.47 35.63
CA LYS A 760 29.14 -12.29 34.56
C LYS A 760 30.67 -12.34 34.54
N VAL A 761 31.34 -11.22 34.80
CA VAL A 761 32.81 -11.17 34.91
C VAL A 761 33.28 -11.98 36.11
N ALA A 762 32.56 -11.91 37.24
CA ALA A 762 32.83 -12.76 38.40
C ALA A 762 32.60 -14.27 38.13
N ALA A 763 31.61 -14.62 37.30
CA ALA A 763 31.30 -16.00 36.93
C ALA A 763 32.25 -16.60 35.88
N ASN A 764 32.87 -15.79 35.01
CA ASN A 764 33.71 -16.24 33.90
C ASN A 764 35.16 -15.73 34.03
N PRO A 765 35.99 -16.30 34.92
CA PRO A 765 37.34 -15.79 35.23
C PRO A 765 38.33 -15.85 34.07
N ASP A 766 38.08 -16.70 33.06
CA ASP A 766 38.94 -16.83 31.89
C ASP A 766 38.72 -15.74 30.84
N LEU A 767 37.63 -14.98 30.93
CA LEU A 767 37.22 -13.97 29.96
C LEU A 767 38.29 -12.88 29.75
N ALA A 768 38.96 -12.46 30.83
CA ALA A 768 40.06 -11.51 30.77
C ALA A 768 41.26 -12.03 29.97
N SER A 769 41.55 -13.34 30.05
CA SER A 769 42.65 -13.96 29.30
C SER A 769 42.42 -13.95 27.78
N THR A 770 41.15 -13.97 27.35
CA THR A 770 40.72 -13.96 25.94
C THR A 770 40.57 -12.54 25.38
N VAL A 771 39.93 -11.63 26.12
CA VAL A 771 39.53 -10.31 25.59
C VAL A 771 40.64 -9.26 25.70
N LYS A 772 41.41 -9.25 26.80
CA LYS A 772 42.61 -8.41 27.03
C LYS A 772 42.44 -6.90 26.72
N THR A 773 41.27 -6.33 27.04
CA THR A 773 40.89 -4.96 26.65
C THR A 773 40.23 -4.23 27.83
N ILE A 774 40.48 -2.93 27.98
CA ILE A 774 39.70 -2.05 28.88
C ILE A 774 38.64 -1.29 28.08
N PHE A 775 37.37 -1.51 28.42
CA PHE A 775 36.23 -0.76 27.90
C PHE A 775 35.74 0.24 28.95
N GLN A 776 35.35 1.43 28.51
CA GLN A 776 34.69 2.43 29.35
C GLN A 776 33.40 2.91 28.67
N TRP A 777 32.35 3.15 29.44
CA TRP A 777 31.11 3.76 28.98
C TRP A 777 30.89 5.10 29.67
N ASP A 778 30.72 6.16 28.89
CA ASP A 778 30.37 7.50 29.35
C ASP A 778 28.87 7.71 29.06
N ILE A 779 28.04 7.45 30.07
CA ILE A 779 26.58 7.54 29.97
C ILE A 779 26.14 8.98 30.16
N LYS A 780 25.36 9.48 29.19
CA LYS A 780 24.83 10.82 29.18
C LYS A 780 23.35 10.89 29.55
N LYS A 781 22.95 12.04 30.05
CA LYS A 781 21.54 12.46 30.16
C LYS A 781 21.47 13.94 29.83
N ASN A 782 20.65 14.30 28.85
CA ASN A 782 20.55 15.65 28.30
C ASN A 782 21.91 16.19 27.77
N GLY A 783 22.71 15.33 27.12
CA GLY A 783 23.97 15.71 26.48
C GLY A 783 25.21 15.76 27.40
N GLN A 784 25.01 15.83 28.72
CA GLN A 784 26.07 15.82 29.74
C GLN A 784 26.34 14.40 30.23
N VAL A 785 27.61 14.04 30.44
CA VAL A 785 27.98 12.74 31.03
C VAL A 785 27.59 12.77 32.51
N VAL A 786 26.62 11.93 32.88
CA VAL A 786 26.09 11.82 34.24
C VAL A 786 26.68 10.62 34.98
N LYS A 787 27.21 9.63 34.27
CA LYS A 787 27.77 8.42 34.89
C LYS A 787 28.82 7.75 34.00
N GLN A 788 29.80 7.10 34.63
CA GLN A 788 30.84 6.34 33.94
C GLN A 788 30.94 4.93 34.50
N TYR A 789 31.22 3.96 33.64
CA TYR A 789 31.45 2.56 33.98
C TYR A 789 32.68 2.04 33.25
N THR A 790 33.51 1.24 33.90
CA THR A 790 34.71 0.65 33.29
C THR A 790 34.72 -0.87 33.48
N LEU A 791 34.94 -1.59 32.39
CA LEU A 791 35.26 -3.01 32.36
C LEU A 791 36.74 -3.18 32.01
N ASP A 792 37.55 -3.51 33.00
CA ASP A 792 38.96 -3.90 32.79
C ASP A 792 39.03 -5.41 32.61
N LEU A 793 39.28 -5.87 31.38
CA LEU A 793 39.61 -7.25 31.05
C LEU A 793 41.09 -7.39 30.64
N ARG A 794 41.95 -6.40 30.89
CA ARG A 794 43.35 -6.39 30.43
C ARG A 794 44.24 -7.27 31.31
N ASN A 795 43.99 -7.31 32.62
CA ASN A 795 44.80 -8.04 33.60
C ASN A 795 43.96 -8.80 34.63
N GLY A 796 44.50 -9.92 35.16
CA GLY A 796 43.85 -10.71 36.22
C GLY A 796 42.59 -11.46 35.74
N LYS A 797 41.60 -11.64 36.63
CA LYS A 797 40.30 -12.26 36.30
C LYS A 797 39.31 -11.32 35.60
N GLY A 798 39.70 -10.05 35.42
CA GLY A 798 38.81 -8.99 34.97
C GLY A 798 37.96 -8.40 36.09
N ALA A 799 37.49 -7.16 35.90
CA ALA A 799 36.59 -6.48 36.83
C ALA A 799 35.72 -5.43 36.11
N MET A 800 34.42 -5.39 36.43
CA MET A 800 33.55 -4.26 36.14
C MET A 800 33.52 -3.34 37.37
N TYR A 801 33.52 -2.03 37.17
CA TYR A 801 33.29 -1.07 38.26
C TYR A 801 32.73 0.27 37.77
N GLU A 802 32.04 0.95 38.67
CA GLU A 802 31.58 2.32 38.47
C GLU A 802 32.76 3.31 38.57
N GLY A 803 32.77 4.32 37.69
CA GLY A 803 33.82 5.33 37.56
C GLY A 803 34.73 5.14 36.34
N ALA A 804 35.56 6.15 36.08
CA ALA A 804 36.57 6.13 35.03
C ALA A 804 37.69 5.10 35.32
N CYS A 805 38.43 4.72 34.28
CA CYS A 805 39.53 3.76 34.35
C CYS A 805 40.56 4.09 35.44
N LYS A 806 40.70 3.20 36.43
CA LYS A 806 41.53 3.41 37.64
C LYS A 806 43.03 3.28 37.39
N GLN A 807 43.46 2.53 36.37
CA GLN A 807 44.87 2.34 36.01
C GLN A 807 45.07 2.31 34.49
N GLY A 808 45.90 3.22 33.97
CA GLY A 808 46.13 3.38 32.53
C GLY A 808 44.98 4.08 31.79
N LYS A 809 45.05 4.09 30.46
CA LYS A 809 43.97 4.59 29.60
C LYS A 809 43.06 3.44 29.14
N PRO A 810 41.73 3.67 29.03
CA PRO A 810 40.82 2.72 28.41
C PRO A 810 41.18 2.52 26.93
N ASP A 811 41.09 1.28 26.44
CA ASP A 811 41.36 0.95 25.04
C ASP A 811 40.21 1.42 24.14
N CYS A 812 38.97 1.34 24.63
CA CYS A 812 37.77 1.73 23.91
C CYS A 812 36.79 2.44 24.85
N VAL A 813 36.40 3.68 24.53
CA VAL A 813 35.39 4.45 25.26
C VAL A 813 34.14 4.60 24.40
N LEU A 814 32.98 4.21 24.92
CA LEU A 814 31.67 4.29 24.29
C LEU A 814 30.83 5.39 24.96
N ILE A 815 30.40 6.39 24.20
CA ILE A 815 29.75 7.61 24.69
C ILE A 815 28.34 7.68 24.08
N MET A 816 27.29 7.64 24.89
CA MET A 816 25.88 7.70 24.42
C MET A 816 24.92 8.16 25.53
N GLU A 817 23.68 8.53 25.18
CA GLU A 817 22.62 8.79 26.18
C GLU A 817 22.12 7.47 26.82
N ASP A 818 21.62 7.55 28.06
CA ASP A 818 21.14 6.41 28.89
C ASP A 818 20.19 5.46 28.14
N ASP A 819 19.20 6.01 27.44
CA ASP A 819 18.23 5.23 26.65
C ASP A 819 18.87 4.48 25.47
N ILE A 820 19.94 5.03 24.87
CA ILE A 820 20.59 4.46 23.68
C ILE A 820 21.30 3.15 23.99
N LEU A 821 21.95 3.04 25.16
CA LEU A 821 22.58 1.77 25.57
C LEU A 821 21.53 0.69 25.83
N PHE A 822 20.38 1.08 26.40
CA PHE A 822 19.27 0.18 26.69
C PHE A 822 18.60 -0.33 25.39
N ASP A 823 18.35 0.56 24.42
CA ASP A 823 17.83 0.18 23.10
C ASP A 823 18.79 -0.72 22.31
N ILE A 824 20.11 -0.51 22.46
CA ILE A 824 21.13 -1.39 21.85
C ILE A 824 21.12 -2.77 22.51
N TYR A 825 21.11 -2.85 23.84
CA TYR A 825 21.11 -4.13 24.56
C TYR A 825 19.84 -4.95 24.29
N GLN A 826 18.67 -4.30 24.18
CA GLN A 826 17.42 -4.96 23.78
C GLN A 826 17.31 -5.28 22.27
N GLY A 827 18.30 -4.94 21.46
CA GLY A 827 18.27 -5.15 20.00
C GLY A 827 17.27 -4.26 19.23
N LYS A 828 16.66 -3.27 19.90
CA LYS A 828 15.74 -2.28 19.29
C LYS A 828 16.49 -1.28 18.40
N LEU A 829 17.76 -1.04 18.70
CA LEU A 829 18.64 -0.19 17.92
C LEU A 829 19.95 -0.92 17.62
N ASP A 830 20.22 -1.19 16.34
CA ASP A 830 21.50 -1.74 15.91
C ASP A 830 22.68 -0.80 16.30
N ALA A 831 23.72 -1.37 16.92
CA ALA A 831 24.87 -0.63 17.43
C ALA A 831 25.68 0.05 16.31
N GLN A 832 25.79 -0.59 15.15
CA GLN A 832 26.48 -0.01 13.99
C GLN A 832 25.69 1.20 13.44
N ARG A 833 24.37 1.12 13.38
CA ARG A 833 23.46 2.22 13.04
C ARG A 833 23.48 3.33 14.08
N ALA A 834 23.56 3.02 15.38
CA ALA A 834 23.73 4.01 16.44
C ALA A 834 25.05 4.78 16.27
N PHE A 835 26.14 4.10 15.92
CA PHE A 835 27.43 4.72 15.65
C PHE A 835 27.39 5.59 14.37
N MET A 836 26.86 5.05 13.27
CA MET A 836 26.74 5.75 11.98
C MET A 836 25.82 6.98 12.04
N THR A 837 24.84 7.01 12.94
CA THR A 837 23.94 8.16 13.18
C THR A 837 24.45 9.12 14.26
N GLY A 838 25.61 8.86 14.86
CA GLY A 838 26.21 9.71 15.90
C GLY A 838 25.53 9.63 17.27
N LYS A 839 24.56 8.72 17.46
CA LYS A 839 23.90 8.45 18.75
C LYS A 839 24.81 7.69 19.72
N LEU A 840 25.70 6.86 19.16
CA LEU A 840 26.83 6.26 19.84
C LEU A 840 28.12 6.88 19.28
N LYS A 841 29.03 7.35 20.14
CA LYS A 841 30.36 7.78 19.75
C LYS A 841 31.40 6.89 20.42
N ILE A 842 32.29 6.31 19.62
CA ILE A 842 33.40 5.47 20.11
C ILE A 842 34.71 6.25 19.96
N THR A 843 35.56 6.24 20.98
CA THR A 843 36.91 6.81 20.92
C THR A 843 37.93 5.79 21.47
N GLY A 844 39.04 5.61 20.76
CA GLY A 844 40.00 4.54 21.03
C GLY A 844 39.97 3.48 19.94
N ASN A 845 40.26 2.23 20.31
CA ASN A 845 40.28 1.07 19.42
C ASN A 845 38.87 0.60 19.06
N VAL A 846 38.33 1.13 17.95
CA VAL A 846 36.99 0.78 17.44
C VAL A 846 36.85 -0.70 17.08
N LEU A 847 37.92 -1.38 16.64
CA LEU A 847 37.86 -2.84 16.38
C LEU A 847 37.67 -3.65 17.67
N ALA A 848 38.12 -3.14 18.81
CA ALA A 848 37.89 -3.81 20.09
C ALA A 848 36.40 -3.79 20.50
N SER A 849 35.62 -2.79 20.08
CA SER A 849 34.19 -2.72 20.41
C SER A 849 33.36 -3.83 19.76
N GLN A 850 33.85 -4.46 18.68
CA GLN A 850 33.18 -5.60 18.05
C GLN A 850 33.11 -6.81 19.01
N LYS A 851 34.11 -6.98 19.87
CA LYS A 851 34.12 -8.04 20.91
C LYS A 851 33.04 -7.88 21.99
N LEU A 852 32.36 -6.72 22.06
CA LEU A 852 31.20 -6.53 22.95
C LEU A 852 29.95 -7.23 22.42
N GLN A 853 29.84 -7.45 21.10
CA GLN A 853 28.70 -8.17 20.53
C GLN A 853 28.74 -9.65 20.91
N ASP A 854 29.92 -10.28 20.84
CA ASP A 854 30.15 -11.66 21.28
C ASP A 854 29.78 -11.88 22.77
N LEU A 855 29.94 -10.84 23.61
CA LEU A 855 29.58 -10.84 25.03
C LEU A 855 28.07 -10.71 25.28
N TRP A 856 27.32 -10.13 24.34
CA TRP A 856 25.87 -9.89 24.44
C TRP A 856 25.03 -10.94 23.70
N GLU A 857 25.57 -11.67 22.72
CA GLU A 857 24.80 -12.69 21.99
C GLU A 857 24.32 -13.87 22.85
N GLN A 858 24.98 -14.12 23.99
CA GLN A 858 24.59 -15.17 24.95
C GLN A 858 23.44 -14.76 25.91
N ASP A 859 22.92 -13.52 25.85
CA ASP A 859 21.97 -12.97 26.84
C ASP A 859 20.48 -13.04 26.49
N LYS A 860 20.10 -13.67 25.37
CA LYS A 860 18.72 -13.59 24.83
C LYS A 860 17.64 -14.36 25.63
N GLU A 861 17.96 -14.88 26.82
CA GLU A 861 17.02 -15.66 27.66
C GLU A 861 16.58 -14.95 28.96
N GLU A 862 17.19 -13.82 29.36
CA GLU A 862 16.80 -13.07 30.57
C GLU A 862 16.38 -11.61 30.24
N ASN A 863 15.24 -11.17 30.76
CA ASN A 863 14.68 -9.85 30.46
C ASN A 863 15.06 -8.80 31.54
N PRO A 864 15.85 -7.77 31.22
CA PRO A 864 16.33 -6.79 32.21
C PRO A 864 15.24 -5.85 32.75
N GLU A 865 14.03 -5.82 32.18
CA GLU A 865 12.90 -5.10 32.80
C GLU A 865 12.47 -5.73 34.13
N ASP A 866 12.65 -7.03 34.31
CA ASP A 866 12.24 -7.74 35.52
C ASP A 866 13.24 -7.49 36.68
N GLU A 867 14.56 -7.51 36.41
CA GLU A 867 15.57 -7.07 37.39
C GLU A 867 15.42 -5.58 37.79
N LEU A 868 15.00 -4.71 36.86
CA LEU A 868 14.73 -3.31 37.17
C LEU A 868 13.54 -3.15 38.11
N ALA A 869 12.47 -3.94 37.91
CA ALA A 869 11.30 -3.95 38.78
C ALA A 869 11.63 -4.49 40.19
N ASP A 870 12.46 -5.53 40.28
CA ASP A 870 12.87 -6.09 41.58
C ASP A 870 13.90 -5.21 42.30
N MET A 871 14.76 -4.48 41.59
CA MET A 871 15.62 -3.47 42.21
C MET A 871 14.81 -2.32 42.85
N VAL A 872 13.69 -1.90 42.24
CA VAL A 872 12.78 -0.92 42.83
C VAL A 872 12.09 -1.47 44.08
N LYS A 873 11.71 -2.76 44.10
CA LYS A 873 11.14 -3.41 45.30
C LYS A 873 12.17 -3.63 46.42
N SER A 874 13.42 -3.94 46.08
CA SER A 874 14.49 -4.25 47.05
C SER A 874 14.94 -3.07 47.92
N ALA A 875 14.55 -1.84 47.56
CA ALA A 875 14.82 -0.64 48.35
C ALA A 875 13.87 -0.47 49.56
N ASP A 876 12.63 -0.98 49.46
CA ASP A 876 11.60 -0.86 50.50
C ASP A 876 11.34 -2.17 51.29
N ALA A 877 11.79 -3.33 50.77
CA ALA A 877 11.50 -4.64 51.35
C ALA A 877 12.41 -5.02 52.55
N SER A 878 12.25 -4.33 53.69
CA SER A 878 12.83 -4.74 54.98
C SER A 878 11.77 -5.01 56.08
N ALA A 879 10.58 -5.49 55.70
CA ALA A 879 9.56 -5.96 56.63
C ALA A 879 8.62 -7.03 56.01
N ALA A 880 8.40 -8.13 56.76
CA ALA A 880 7.43 -9.23 56.58
C ALA A 880 7.47 -10.06 55.27
N SER A 881 7.36 -11.40 55.23
CA SER A 881 6.91 -12.46 56.16
C SER A 881 5.40 -12.73 56.30
N SER A 882 4.73 -13.13 55.21
CA SER A 882 3.61 -14.11 55.19
C SER A 882 3.12 -14.40 53.77
N GLU A 883 2.85 -15.66 53.42
CA GLU A 883 2.13 -16.01 52.19
C GLU A 883 0.63 -15.73 52.35
N GLU A 884 0.12 -14.67 51.73
CA GLU A 884 -1.33 -14.45 51.63
C GLU A 884 -1.94 -15.12 50.39
N ARG A 885 -3.09 -15.76 50.58
CA ARG A 885 -3.97 -16.22 49.50
C ARG A 885 -4.26 -15.09 48.50
N PRO A 886 -4.56 -15.37 47.22
CA PRO A 886 -5.14 -14.37 46.33
C PRO A 886 -6.37 -13.72 47.00
N PRO A 887 -6.45 -12.39 47.11
CA PRO A 887 -7.62 -11.73 47.66
C PRO A 887 -8.84 -12.08 46.80
N ARG A 888 -9.92 -12.49 47.46
CA ARG A 888 -11.17 -12.87 46.78
C ARG A 888 -11.75 -11.63 46.08
N PRO A 889 -12.22 -11.74 44.81
CA PRO A 889 -12.99 -10.67 44.19
C PRO A 889 -14.17 -10.31 45.09
N THR A 890 -14.35 -9.02 45.38
CA THR A 890 -15.39 -8.54 46.32
C THR A 890 -16.80 -8.71 45.77
N GLU A 891 -16.95 -8.75 44.44
CA GLU A 891 -18.20 -9.06 43.74
C GLU A 891 -17.89 -10.00 42.55
N PRO A 892 -18.82 -10.90 42.15
CA PRO A 892 -18.70 -11.65 40.91
C PRO A 892 -18.79 -10.71 39.69
N PRO A 893 -18.07 -10.99 38.59
CA PRO A 893 -18.09 -10.13 37.41
C PRO A 893 -19.50 -10.05 36.80
N SER A 894 -19.86 -8.86 36.33
CA SER A 894 -21.16 -8.58 35.72
C SER A 894 -21.44 -9.50 34.52
N THR A 895 -22.60 -10.15 34.52
CA THR A 895 -23.08 -10.95 33.39
C THR A 895 -23.75 -10.11 32.30
N VAL A 896 -23.79 -8.77 32.46
CA VAL A 896 -24.31 -7.84 31.44
C VAL A 896 -23.23 -7.65 30.38
N LYS A 897 -23.51 -8.11 29.15
CA LYS A 897 -22.51 -8.25 28.08
C LYS A 897 -21.91 -6.90 27.68
N SER A 898 -22.71 -5.86 27.78
CA SER A 898 -22.32 -4.47 27.53
C SER A 898 -21.29 -3.94 28.54
N ASP A 899 -21.32 -4.36 29.82
CA ASP A 899 -20.30 -3.93 30.78
C ASP A 899 -18.89 -4.37 30.34
N PHE A 900 -18.78 -5.57 29.74
CA PHE A 900 -17.52 -6.04 29.18
C PHE A 900 -17.09 -5.22 27.95
N ILE A 901 -18.04 -4.89 27.06
CA ILE A 901 -17.81 -4.00 25.91
C ILE A 901 -17.25 -2.64 26.36
N PHE A 902 -17.87 -2.01 27.36
CA PHE A 902 -17.39 -0.74 27.89
C PHE A 902 -16.04 -0.89 28.60
N SER A 903 -15.73 -2.03 29.23
CA SER A 903 -14.40 -2.27 29.79
C SER A 903 -13.29 -2.32 28.72
N ILE A 904 -13.56 -2.87 27.53
CA ILE A 904 -12.64 -2.81 26.37
C ILE A 904 -12.46 -1.34 25.94
N PHE A 905 -13.55 -0.56 25.88
CA PHE A 905 -13.49 0.85 25.52
C PHE A 905 -12.69 1.67 26.54
N THR A 906 -12.89 1.49 27.84
CA THR A 906 -12.11 2.15 28.90
C THR A 906 -10.63 1.78 28.80
N GLU A 907 -10.29 0.51 28.59
CA GLU A 907 -8.89 0.09 28.53
C GLU A 907 -8.18 0.56 27.24
N TYR A 908 -8.86 0.55 26.09
CA TYR A 908 -8.33 1.14 24.87
C TYR A 908 -8.14 2.66 25.01
N HIS A 909 -9.08 3.35 25.64
CA HIS A 909 -9.02 4.80 25.88
C HIS A 909 -7.80 5.21 26.72
N LYS A 910 -7.48 4.46 27.78
CA LYS A 910 -6.27 4.70 28.59
C LYS A 910 -4.95 4.56 27.79
N GLN A 911 -4.95 3.71 26.77
CA GLN A 911 -3.75 3.44 25.96
C GLN A 911 -3.62 4.46 24.81
N GLU A 912 -4.74 4.99 24.31
CA GLU A 912 -4.81 5.92 23.19
C GLU A 912 -5.62 7.20 23.54
N PRO A 913 -5.21 7.97 24.59
CA PRO A 913 -6.01 9.08 25.15
C PRO A 913 -6.31 10.21 24.16
N GLN A 914 -5.52 10.32 23.08
CA GLN A 914 -5.80 11.26 21.99
C GLN A 914 -7.17 11.05 21.33
N ILE A 915 -7.83 9.91 21.52
CA ILE A 915 -9.14 9.64 20.93
C ILE A 915 -10.25 10.57 21.48
N ALA A 916 -10.09 11.12 22.68
CA ALA A 916 -10.96 12.19 23.19
C ALA A 916 -10.94 13.42 22.27
N SER A 917 -9.75 13.79 21.75
CA SER A 917 -9.59 14.94 20.85
C SER A 917 -10.28 14.79 19.50
N ILE A 918 -10.56 13.54 19.09
CA ILE A 918 -11.26 13.15 17.86
C ILE A 918 -12.78 13.15 18.09
N VAL A 919 -13.23 12.55 19.19
CA VAL A 919 -14.67 12.28 19.40
C VAL A 919 -15.42 13.51 19.95
N LYS A 920 -14.83 14.28 20.88
CA LYS A 920 -15.34 15.57 21.40
C LYS A 920 -16.84 15.60 21.75
N THR A 921 -17.34 14.55 22.42
CA THR A 921 -18.77 14.30 22.66
C THR A 921 -19.00 13.53 23.96
N ILE A 922 -20.07 13.85 24.70
CA ILE A 922 -20.55 13.03 25.83
C ILE A 922 -21.69 12.10 25.37
N TYR A 923 -21.47 10.79 25.47
CA TYR A 923 -22.50 9.77 25.25
C TYR A 923 -22.95 9.17 26.58
N HIS A 924 -24.26 9.04 26.76
CA HIS A 924 -24.87 8.31 27.87
C HIS A 924 -25.58 7.07 27.33
N TRP A 925 -25.08 5.90 27.69
CA TRP A 925 -25.62 4.61 27.28
C TRP A 925 -26.48 4.03 28.38
N VAL A 926 -27.73 3.70 28.07
CA VAL A 926 -28.70 3.03 28.95
C VAL A 926 -28.94 1.64 28.37
N ILE A 927 -28.37 0.62 29.00
CA ILE A 927 -28.49 -0.75 28.54
C ILE A 927 -29.68 -1.41 29.22
N VAL A 928 -30.46 -2.13 28.43
CA VAL A 928 -31.70 -2.79 28.86
C VAL A 928 -31.51 -4.30 28.78
N GLN A 929 -32.10 -5.05 29.71
CA GLN A 929 -32.32 -6.48 29.58
C GLN A 929 -33.79 -6.76 29.92
N ASN A 930 -34.50 -7.47 29.04
CA ASN A 930 -35.90 -7.84 29.23
C ASN A 930 -36.80 -6.61 29.53
N GLY A 931 -36.57 -5.49 28.84
CA GLY A 931 -37.33 -4.26 29.03
C GLY A 931 -37.04 -3.47 30.32
N LYS A 932 -36.11 -3.92 31.19
CA LYS A 932 -35.65 -3.19 32.38
C LYS A 932 -34.22 -2.71 32.22
N LYS A 933 -33.90 -1.53 32.74
CA LYS A 933 -32.52 -0.99 32.77
C LYS A 933 -31.61 -1.94 33.55
N ALA A 934 -30.58 -2.47 32.90
CA ALA A 934 -29.63 -3.41 33.47
C ALA A 934 -28.33 -2.72 33.92
N THR A 935 -27.82 -1.79 33.11
CA THR A 935 -26.62 -1.00 33.40
C THR A 935 -26.68 0.35 32.67
N GLU A 936 -25.82 1.29 33.05
CA GLU A 936 -25.61 2.51 32.28
C GLU A 936 -24.15 2.96 32.33
N TRP A 937 -23.72 3.63 31.27
CA TRP A 937 -22.35 4.07 31.08
C TRP A 937 -22.31 5.47 30.51
N THR A 938 -21.30 6.25 30.93
CA THR A 938 -20.98 7.54 30.33
C THR A 938 -19.62 7.47 29.67
N VAL A 939 -19.58 7.93 28.42
CA VAL A 939 -18.36 8.11 27.63
C VAL A 939 -18.23 9.62 27.42
N ASP A 940 -17.54 10.29 28.35
CA ASP A 940 -17.24 11.72 28.27
C ASP A 940 -15.91 11.93 27.56
N LEU A 941 -15.98 12.05 26.24
CA LEU A 941 -14.82 12.34 25.41
C LEU A 941 -14.82 13.81 24.97
N LYS A 942 -15.46 14.72 25.73
CA LYS A 942 -15.69 16.10 25.30
C LYS A 942 -14.57 17.06 25.66
N ASN A 943 -13.95 16.87 26.83
CA ASN A 943 -12.94 17.77 27.38
C ASN A 943 -11.74 17.00 27.94
N GLY A 944 -10.55 17.61 27.86
CA GLY A 944 -9.31 17.02 28.40
C GLY A 944 -8.92 15.71 27.71
N GLU A 945 -8.37 14.79 28.50
CA GLU A 945 -8.04 13.42 28.06
C GLU A 945 -9.28 12.52 27.93
N GLY A 946 -10.45 12.96 28.39
CA GLY A 946 -11.71 12.19 28.38
C GLY A 946 -11.75 11.05 29.39
N ASP A 947 -12.95 10.60 29.76
CA ASP A 947 -13.18 9.55 30.75
C ASP A 947 -14.39 8.65 30.40
N LEU A 948 -14.30 7.36 30.78
CA LEU A 948 -15.30 6.32 30.52
C LEU A 948 -15.63 5.59 31.82
N TYR A 949 -16.80 5.88 32.38
CA TYR A 949 -17.24 5.39 33.69
C TYR A 949 -18.66 4.81 33.66
N LYS A 950 -18.92 3.87 34.58
CA LYS A 950 -20.23 3.27 34.81
C LYS A 950 -21.08 4.24 35.64
N GLY A 951 -22.29 4.54 35.18
CA GLY A 951 -23.18 5.55 35.78
C GLY A 951 -23.64 6.63 34.79
N PRO A 952 -24.62 7.46 35.19
CA PRO A 952 -25.08 8.59 34.40
C PRO A 952 -24.04 9.73 34.39
N PRO A 953 -24.13 10.70 33.46
CA PRO A 953 -23.17 11.80 33.38
C PRO A 953 -23.09 12.63 34.67
N ASN A 954 -21.86 12.88 35.12
CA ASN A 954 -21.56 13.58 36.38
C ASN A 954 -21.89 15.09 36.31
N GLY A 955 -23.17 15.44 36.43
CA GLY A 955 -23.65 16.83 36.51
C GLY A 955 -23.69 17.59 35.18
N VAL A 956 -23.27 16.97 34.07
CA VAL A 956 -23.27 17.56 32.72
C VAL A 956 -24.32 16.85 31.85
N LYS A 957 -25.03 17.57 30.98
CA LYS A 957 -25.99 16.94 30.07
C LYS A 957 -25.26 16.23 28.93
N ALA A 958 -25.56 14.94 28.70
CA ALA A 958 -25.06 14.22 27.53
C ALA A 958 -25.50 14.87 26.22
N ASP A 959 -24.60 14.90 25.23
CA ASP A 959 -24.90 15.34 23.87
C ASP A 959 -25.76 14.32 23.12
N VAL A 960 -25.56 13.04 23.45
CA VAL A 960 -26.35 11.90 22.95
C VAL A 960 -26.66 10.93 24.09
N SER A 961 -27.92 10.57 24.26
CA SER A 961 -28.34 9.43 25.08
C SER A 961 -28.81 8.28 24.18
N ILE A 962 -28.29 7.08 24.41
CA ILE A 962 -28.55 5.88 23.63
C ILE A 962 -29.19 4.83 24.53
N THR A 963 -30.23 4.15 24.07
CA THR A 963 -30.88 3.05 24.77
C THR A 963 -31.01 1.83 23.86
N ILE A 964 -30.51 0.68 24.30
CA ILE A 964 -30.45 -0.55 23.50
C ILE A 964 -30.53 -1.78 24.43
N GLU A 965 -31.10 -2.89 23.95
CA GLU A 965 -31.03 -4.16 24.67
C GLU A 965 -29.59 -4.71 24.64
N ASP A 966 -29.17 -5.38 25.72
CA ASP A 966 -27.80 -5.86 25.93
C ASP A 966 -27.34 -6.83 24.84
N GLU A 967 -28.22 -7.73 24.41
CA GLU A 967 -27.97 -8.64 23.28
C GLU A 967 -27.82 -7.86 21.97
N ASP A 968 -28.64 -6.83 21.76
CA ASP A 968 -28.62 -6.03 20.52
C ASP A 968 -27.35 -5.20 20.40
N LEU A 969 -26.79 -4.71 21.52
CA LEU A 969 -25.48 -4.07 21.49
C LEU A 969 -24.39 -5.08 21.10
N VAL A 970 -24.40 -6.31 21.64
CA VAL A 970 -23.45 -7.36 21.22
C VAL A 970 -23.61 -7.70 19.72
N GLN A 971 -24.83 -7.88 19.23
CA GLN A 971 -25.04 -8.18 17.81
C GLN A 971 -24.62 -7.02 16.89
N LEU A 972 -24.81 -5.76 17.32
CA LEU A 972 -24.34 -4.57 16.61
C LEU A 972 -22.80 -4.53 16.57
N MET A 973 -22.17 -4.82 17.72
CA MET A 973 -20.71 -4.88 17.89
C MET A 973 -20.05 -6.06 17.15
N LEU A 974 -20.78 -7.16 16.92
CA LEU A 974 -20.33 -8.27 16.07
C LEU A 974 -20.62 -8.04 14.58
N GLY A 975 -21.19 -6.88 14.19
CA GLY A 975 -21.59 -6.58 12.81
C GLY A 975 -22.81 -7.39 12.31
N LYS A 976 -23.47 -8.14 13.19
CA LYS A 976 -24.62 -9.02 12.89
C LYS A 976 -25.95 -8.27 12.90
N LEU A 977 -26.05 -7.15 13.65
CA LEU A 977 -27.21 -6.27 13.66
C LEU A 977 -26.89 -4.93 13.01
N ASN A 978 -27.56 -4.62 11.89
CA ASN A 978 -27.43 -3.32 11.25
C ASN A 978 -28.03 -2.22 12.16
N PRO A 979 -27.28 -1.14 12.48
CA PRO A 979 -27.70 -0.12 13.44
C PRO A 979 -28.87 0.74 12.94
N GLN A 980 -28.97 0.99 11.63
CA GLN A 980 -30.09 1.73 11.04
C GLN A 980 -31.39 0.92 11.15
N LYS A 981 -31.33 -0.39 10.90
CA LYS A 981 -32.45 -1.32 11.08
C LYS A 981 -32.85 -1.44 12.56
N ALA A 982 -31.88 -1.51 13.48
CA ALA A 982 -32.16 -1.49 14.91
C ALA A 982 -32.86 -0.18 15.34
N PHE A 983 -32.44 0.96 14.79
CA PHE A 983 -33.06 2.26 15.07
C PHE A 983 -34.50 2.34 14.51
N MET A 984 -34.69 2.00 13.24
CA MET A 984 -36.02 2.01 12.59
C MET A 984 -37.03 1.03 13.24
N THR A 985 -36.55 -0.08 13.81
CA THR A 985 -37.40 -1.05 14.52
C THR A 985 -37.58 -0.73 16.01
N GLY A 986 -37.04 0.39 16.51
CA GLY A 986 -37.15 0.82 17.91
C GLY A 986 -36.32 0.00 18.91
N ARG A 987 -35.49 -0.92 18.43
CA ARG A 987 -34.54 -1.74 19.21
C ARG A 987 -33.35 -0.92 19.72
N LEU A 988 -32.94 0.07 18.93
CA LEU A 988 -31.99 1.11 19.29
C LEU A 988 -32.74 2.46 19.34
N LYS A 989 -32.70 3.15 20.49
CA LYS A 989 -33.32 4.47 20.67
C LYS A 989 -32.22 5.48 20.93
N ILE A 990 -32.27 6.63 20.23
CA ILE A 990 -31.28 7.70 20.35
C ILE A 990 -32.03 9.00 20.66
N ARG A 991 -31.51 9.77 21.62
CA ARG A 991 -31.98 11.11 22.00
C ARG A 991 -30.78 12.06 22.02
N GLY A 992 -31.01 13.35 21.74
CA GLY A 992 -29.92 14.32 21.56
C GLY A 992 -29.47 14.43 20.10
N ASN A 993 -28.23 14.86 19.85
CA ASN A 993 -27.74 15.10 18.50
C ASN A 993 -27.30 13.78 17.81
N ILE A 994 -28.23 13.16 17.09
CA ILE A 994 -28.00 11.88 16.40
C ILE A 994 -26.81 11.90 15.43
N MET A 995 -26.43 13.05 14.85
CA MET A 995 -25.27 13.11 13.95
C MET A 995 -23.95 12.77 14.67
N LEU A 996 -23.87 13.04 15.98
CA LEU A 996 -22.66 12.73 16.75
C LEU A 996 -22.43 11.22 16.91
N THR A 997 -23.44 10.35 16.74
CA THR A 997 -23.20 8.89 16.76
C THR A 997 -22.27 8.43 15.64
N GLN A 998 -22.09 9.22 14.57
CA GLN A 998 -21.09 8.97 13.54
C GLN A 998 -19.65 9.11 14.08
N ARG A 999 -19.41 10.00 15.06
CA ARG A 999 -18.10 10.14 15.72
C ARG A 999 -17.81 8.95 16.64
N PHE A 1000 -18.83 8.42 17.32
CA PHE A 1000 -18.69 7.15 18.06
C PHE A 1000 -18.35 5.98 17.12
N ASN A 1001 -18.91 5.96 15.90
CA ASN A 1001 -18.52 4.97 14.89
C ASN A 1001 -17.03 5.07 14.48
N GLN A 1002 -16.37 6.23 14.63
CA GLN A 1002 -14.93 6.34 14.36
C GLN A 1002 -14.09 5.68 15.47
N LEU A 1003 -14.39 5.97 16.75
CA LEU A 1003 -13.84 5.26 17.90
C LEU A 1003 -14.01 3.74 17.75
N TRP A 1004 -15.19 3.34 17.31
CA TRP A 1004 -15.53 1.95 17.02
C TRP A 1004 -14.65 1.32 15.93
N GLN A 1005 -14.44 1.99 14.79
CA GLN A 1005 -13.59 1.46 13.71
C GLN A 1005 -12.11 1.34 14.10
N GLU A 1006 -11.56 2.24 14.92
CA GLU A 1006 -10.17 2.11 15.40
C GLU A 1006 -10.02 0.92 16.36
N ILE A 1007 -11.01 0.66 17.21
CA ILE A 1007 -11.03 -0.53 18.06
C ILE A 1007 -11.18 -1.82 17.23
N LEU A 1008 -11.94 -1.78 16.13
CA LEU A 1008 -11.99 -2.90 15.17
C LEU A 1008 -10.63 -3.21 14.53
N LYS A 1009 -9.81 -2.18 14.25
CA LYS A 1009 -8.45 -2.34 13.70
C LYS A 1009 -7.41 -2.80 14.73
N SER A 1010 -7.61 -2.49 16.01
CA SER A 1010 -6.65 -2.77 17.09
C SER A 1010 -6.45 -4.26 17.44
N GLY A 1011 -7.13 -5.18 16.75
CA GLY A 1011 -7.06 -6.63 17.02
C GLY A 1011 -7.88 -7.12 18.22
N ARG A 1012 -8.26 -6.22 19.14
CA ARG A 1012 -9.04 -6.53 20.37
C ARG A 1012 -10.44 -7.14 20.11
N VAL A 1013 -10.92 -7.14 18.87
CA VAL A 1013 -12.16 -7.83 18.45
C VAL A 1013 -12.10 -9.34 18.66
N VAL A 1014 -10.89 -9.93 18.67
CA VAL A 1014 -10.70 -11.36 18.94
C VAL A 1014 -11.16 -11.71 20.36
N GLU A 1015 -10.92 -10.85 21.36
CA GLU A 1015 -11.45 -11.00 22.72
C GLU A 1015 -12.99 -11.07 22.73
N LEU A 1016 -13.65 -10.18 21.98
CA LEU A 1016 -15.12 -10.13 21.88
C LEU A 1016 -15.70 -11.39 21.22
N LYS A 1017 -15.03 -11.93 20.19
CA LYS A 1017 -15.43 -13.20 19.54
C LYS A 1017 -15.25 -14.39 20.48
N LEU A 1018 -14.11 -14.46 21.16
CA LEU A 1018 -13.78 -15.51 22.12
C LEU A 1018 -14.71 -15.54 23.34
N MET A 1019 -15.13 -14.36 23.82
CA MET A 1019 -16.02 -14.23 24.98
C MET A 1019 -17.51 -14.24 24.63
N SER A 1020 -17.91 -14.04 23.37
CA SER A 1020 -19.32 -14.10 22.98
C SER A 1020 -20.04 -15.41 23.39
N PRO A 1021 -19.41 -16.61 23.29
CA PRO A 1021 -19.98 -17.86 23.82
C PRO A 1021 -20.09 -17.86 25.35
N LEU A 1022 -19.04 -17.44 26.05
CA LEU A 1022 -18.96 -17.31 27.52
C LEU A 1022 -20.08 -16.40 28.07
N LEU A 1023 -20.37 -15.33 27.34
CA LEU A 1023 -21.42 -14.35 27.62
C LEU A 1023 -22.82 -14.77 27.11
N SER A 1024 -22.94 -15.89 26.40
CA SER A 1024 -24.22 -16.39 25.85
C SER A 1024 -24.93 -17.39 26.76
N ASP A 1025 -24.26 -17.87 27.80
CA ASP A 1025 -24.79 -18.88 28.71
C ASP A 1025 -25.65 -18.23 29.80
N ALA A 1026 -26.89 -18.67 29.96
CA ALA A 1026 -27.87 -18.06 30.87
C ALA A 1026 -27.67 -18.46 32.35
N GLN A 1027 -26.56 -19.11 32.67
CA GLN A 1027 -26.21 -19.61 34.00
C GLN A 1027 -25.35 -18.59 34.77
N PRO A 1028 -25.80 -18.07 35.92
CA PRO A 1028 -25.00 -17.13 36.71
C PRO A 1028 -23.70 -17.79 37.22
N LEU A 1029 -22.63 -16.99 37.25
CA LEU A 1029 -21.35 -17.39 37.83
C LEU A 1029 -21.47 -17.52 39.35
N SER A 1030 -20.77 -18.49 39.92
CA SER A 1030 -20.75 -18.66 41.37
C SER A 1030 -19.72 -17.70 41.99
N PRO A 1031 -20.11 -16.79 42.92
CA PRO A 1031 -19.14 -16.05 43.73
C PRO A 1031 -18.33 -16.98 44.66
N ASP A 1032 -18.75 -18.25 44.78
CA ASP A 1032 -18.09 -19.28 45.58
C ASP A 1032 -17.02 -20.10 44.85
N LEU A 1033 -16.70 -19.76 43.60
CA LEU A 1033 -15.64 -20.39 42.81
C LEU A 1033 -14.68 -19.35 42.22
N TRP A 1034 -13.38 -19.45 42.52
CA TRP A 1034 -12.35 -18.63 41.88
C TRP A 1034 -12.17 -18.98 40.40
N SER A 1035 -12.44 -20.22 40.00
CA SER A 1035 -12.37 -20.69 38.62
C SER A 1035 -13.34 -19.99 37.68
N ASP A 1036 -14.58 -19.77 38.12
CA ASP A 1036 -15.62 -19.08 37.34
C ASP A 1036 -15.15 -17.65 36.95
N CYS A 1037 -14.37 -16.99 37.81
CA CYS A 1037 -13.69 -15.72 37.49
C CYS A 1037 -12.42 -15.93 36.63
N ALA A 1038 -11.63 -16.97 36.90
CA ALA A 1038 -10.39 -17.23 36.19
C ALA A 1038 -10.60 -17.62 34.71
N PHE A 1039 -11.73 -18.22 34.31
CA PHE A 1039 -12.02 -18.49 32.90
C PHE A 1039 -12.17 -17.22 32.04
N PHE A 1040 -12.58 -16.07 32.63
CA PHE A 1040 -12.54 -14.79 31.92
C PHE A 1040 -11.10 -14.35 31.63
N LEU A 1041 -10.20 -14.44 32.62
CA LEU A 1041 -8.78 -14.14 32.45
C LEU A 1041 -8.11 -15.10 31.44
N LEU A 1042 -8.48 -16.38 31.47
CA LEU A 1042 -8.00 -17.37 30.51
C LEU A 1042 -8.40 -17.02 29.07
N THR A 1043 -9.62 -16.51 28.89
CA THR A 1043 -10.13 -16.10 27.57
C THR A 1043 -9.40 -14.87 27.03
N LYS A 1044 -9.03 -13.91 27.89
CA LYS A 1044 -8.12 -12.80 27.53
C LYS A 1044 -6.73 -13.31 27.13
N LYS A 1045 -6.13 -14.23 27.90
CA LYS A 1045 -4.84 -14.84 27.56
C LYS A 1045 -4.86 -15.57 26.22
N LEU A 1046 -5.98 -16.22 25.88
CA LEU A 1046 -6.18 -16.88 24.58
C LEU A 1046 -6.20 -15.87 23.41
N ALA A 1047 -6.80 -14.69 23.59
CA ALA A 1047 -6.85 -13.64 22.56
C ALA A 1047 -5.45 -13.14 22.15
N HIS A 1048 -4.49 -13.16 23.07
CA HIS A 1048 -3.09 -12.81 22.81
C HIS A 1048 -2.25 -13.96 22.22
N LEU A 1049 -2.86 -15.13 21.97
CA LEU A 1049 -2.23 -16.30 21.34
C LEU A 1049 -3.04 -16.73 20.11
N PRO A 1050 -3.16 -15.90 19.07
CA PRO A 1050 -4.08 -16.12 17.94
C PRO A 1050 -3.81 -17.43 17.18
N ASP A 1051 -2.55 -17.88 17.13
CA ASP A 1051 -2.17 -19.15 16.48
C ASP A 1051 -2.49 -20.40 17.33
N LEU A 1052 -2.86 -20.26 18.61
CA LEU A 1052 -2.99 -21.43 19.49
C LEU A 1052 -4.15 -22.34 19.04
N ALA A 1053 -5.25 -21.75 18.56
CA ALA A 1053 -6.37 -22.49 17.99
C ALA A 1053 -5.93 -23.30 16.76
N SER A 1054 -5.32 -22.64 15.77
CA SER A 1054 -4.90 -23.27 14.51
C SER A 1054 -3.79 -24.30 14.67
N LYS A 1055 -2.92 -24.16 15.68
CA LYS A 1055 -1.83 -25.12 15.99
C LYS A 1055 -2.29 -26.32 16.80
N VAL A 1056 -3.31 -26.18 17.65
CA VAL A 1056 -3.71 -27.23 18.62
C VAL A 1056 -4.91 -28.06 18.14
N GLN A 1057 -5.91 -27.43 17.50
CA GLN A 1057 -7.11 -28.09 16.93
C GLN A 1057 -7.78 -29.17 17.82
N ALA A 1058 -7.83 -28.94 19.13
CA ALA A 1058 -8.35 -29.88 20.12
C ALA A 1058 -9.42 -29.24 21.02
N VAL A 1059 -10.24 -30.06 21.67
CA VAL A 1059 -11.27 -29.60 22.60
C VAL A 1059 -10.99 -30.13 24.00
N TYR A 1060 -10.97 -29.26 24.99
CA TYR A 1060 -10.60 -29.56 26.37
C TYR A 1060 -11.80 -29.38 27.30
N GLU A 1061 -12.19 -30.45 28.00
CA GLU A 1061 -13.15 -30.35 29.11
C GLU A 1061 -12.38 -30.14 30.42
N TRP A 1062 -12.72 -29.08 31.15
CA TRP A 1062 -12.20 -28.78 32.48
C TRP A 1062 -13.25 -29.11 33.53
N LYS A 1063 -12.92 -30.01 34.46
CA LYS A 1063 -13.71 -30.33 35.65
C LYS A 1063 -13.06 -29.66 36.85
N ILE A 1064 -13.70 -28.64 37.38
CA ILE A 1064 -13.21 -27.94 38.56
C ILE A 1064 -13.77 -28.63 39.80
N LEU A 1065 -12.88 -28.99 40.71
CA LEU A 1065 -13.24 -29.52 42.02
C LEU A 1065 -13.29 -28.39 43.05
N LYS A 1066 -14.14 -28.56 44.06
CA LYS A 1066 -14.08 -27.84 45.33
C LYS A 1066 -14.23 -28.84 46.45
N ASP A 1067 -13.25 -28.89 47.34
CA ASP A 1067 -13.19 -29.85 48.44
C ASP A 1067 -13.32 -31.30 47.95
N GLY A 1068 -12.69 -31.63 46.81
CA GLY A 1068 -12.70 -32.95 46.18
C GLY A 1068 -13.98 -33.33 45.41
N LYS A 1069 -14.95 -32.42 45.25
CA LYS A 1069 -16.21 -32.65 44.51
C LYS A 1069 -16.31 -31.77 43.27
N GLU A 1070 -16.80 -32.30 42.15
CA GLU A 1070 -17.02 -31.51 40.92
C GLU A 1070 -18.01 -30.36 41.22
N ALA A 1071 -17.54 -29.13 41.09
CA ALA A 1071 -18.24 -27.91 41.44
C ALA A 1071 -18.59 -27.06 40.22
N SER A 1072 -17.77 -27.10 39.16
CA SER A 1072 -18.12 -26.55 37.85
C SER A 1072 -17.44 -27.31 36.72
N LYS A 1073 -18.00 -27.16 35.51
CA LYS A 1073 -17.48 -27.75 34.29
C LYS A 1073 -17.43 -26.71 33.18
N TRP A 1074 -16.34 -26.70 32.42
CA TRP A 1074 -16.05 -25.74 31.38
C TRP A 1074 -15.44 -26.42 30.15
N THR A 1075 -15.62 -25.83 28.97
CA THR A 1075 -15.00 -26.28 27.72
C THR A 1075 -14.15 -25.16 27.11
N LEU A 1076 -12.91 -25.52 26.75
CA LEU A 1076 -12.03 -24.74 25.87
C LEU A 1076 -11.98 -25.45 24.52
N ASP A 1077 -12.63 -24.88 23.51
CA ASP A 1077 -12.72 -25.41 22.15
C ASP A 1077 -11.72 -24.68 21.26
N LEU A 1078 -10.62 -25.34 20.90
CA LEU A 1078 -9.61 -24.84 19.96
C LEU A 1078 -9.77 -25.43 18.55
N LYS A 1079 -10.90 -26.09 18.23
CA LYS A 1079 -11.22 -26.54 16.86
C LYS A 1079 -11.93 -25.47 16.03
N SER A 1080 -12.66 -24.58 16.68
CA SER A 1080 -13.29 -23.42 16.02
C SER A 1080 -12.25 -22.40 15.53
N ASP A 1081 -12.51 -21.72 14.41
CA ASP A 1081 -11.57 -20.83 13.67
C ASP A 1081 -10.77 -19.84 14.54
N CYS A 1082 -11.37 -19.34 15.62
CA CYS A 1082 -10.74 -18.39 16.54
C CYS A 1082 -10.60 -18.92 17.98
N GLY A 1083 -11.02 -20.16 18.24
CA GLY A 1083 -11.23 -20.70 19.58
C GLY A 1083 -12.56 -20.27 20.22
N ALA A 1084 -12.93 -20.91 21.32
CA ALA A 1084 -14.05 -20.51 22.18
C ALA A 1084 -13.89 -21.05 23.62
N VAL A 1085 -14.41 -20.31 24.61
CA VAL A 1085 -14.54 -20.76 26.01
C VAL A 1085 -16.01 -20.65 26.41
N TYR A 1086 -16.57 -21.71 27.01
CA TYR A 1086 -17.96 -21.75 27.47
C TYR A 1086 -18.17 -22.74 28.62
N ARG A 1087 -19.28 -22.63 29.34
CA ARG A 1087 -19.63 -23.52 30.47
C ARG A 1087 -20.24 -24.84 29.96
N GLY A 1088 -20.09 -25.90 30.75
CA GLY A 1088 -20.59 -27.24 30.43
C GLY A 1088 -19.67 -28.05 29.50
N SER A 1089 -20.16 -29.23 29.09
CA SER A 1089 -19.44 -30.18 28.23
C SER A 1089 -19.40 -29.74 26.75
N PRO A 1090 -18.47 -30.30 25.94
CA PRO A 1090 -18.30 -29.92 24.54
C PRO A 1090 -19.55 -30.05 23.66
N LYS A 1091 -19.83 -28.99 22.90
CA LYS A 1091 -20.94 -28.93 21.93
C LYS A 1091 -20.53 -29.64 20.63
N GLY A 1092 -20.79 -30.94 20.54
CA GLY A 1092 -20.66 -31.71 19.27
C GLY A 1092 -19.78 -32.97 19.32
N GLY A 1093 -19.36 -33.46 20.49
CA GLY A 1093 -18.62 -34.72 20.60
C GLY A 1093 -17.92 -34.89 21.94
N SER A 1094 -17.13 -35.95 22.08
CA SER A 1094 -16.28 -36.17 23.26
C SER A 1094 -15.08 -35.19 23.27
N PRO A 1095 -14.61 -34.74 24.45
CA PRO A 1095 -13.40 -33.93 24.56
C PRO A 1095 -12.16 -34.71 24.06
N SER A 1096 -11.20 -33.99 23.50
CA SER A 1096 -9.89 -34.53 23.10
C SER A 1096 -8.99 -34.79 24.33
N CYS A 1097 -9.20 -34.03 25.41
CA CYS A 1097 -8.54 -34.18 26.69
C CYS A 1097 -9.46 -33.66 27.80
N THR A 1098 -9.56 -34.37 28.92
CA THR A 1098 -10.28 -33.91 30.12
C THR A 1098 -9.29 -33.62 31.23
N ILE A 1099 -9.41 -32.44 31.85
CA ILE A 1099 -8.48 -31.90 32.84
C ILE A 1099 -9.26 -31.65 34.13
N THR A 1100 -8.83 -32.27 35.24
CA THR A 1100 -9.48 -32.14 36.56
C THR A 1100 -8.52 -31.54 37.57
N MET A 1101 -8.93 -30.48 38.28
CA MET A 1101 -8.12 -29.75 39.26
C MET A 1101 -9.02 -28.99 40.25
N GLU A 1102 -8.53 -28.71 41.47
CA GLU A 1102 -9.24 -27.86 42.44
C GLU A 1102 -9.31 -26.38 41.99
N ASP A 1103 -10.36 -25.70 42.47
CA ASP A 1103 -10.74 -24.31 42.16
C ASP A 1103 -9.61 -23.29 42.41
N ASP A 1104 -8.92 -23.43 43.54
CA ASP A 1104 -7.83 -22.54 43.95
C ASP A 1104 -6.55 -22.78 43.14
N LEU A 1105 -6.22 -24.04 42.85
CA LEU A 1105 -5.09 -24.43 42.00
C LEU A 1105 -5.30 -23.96 40.55
N PHE A 1106 -6.52 -24.05 40.02
CA PHE A 1106 -6.86 -23.47 38.71
C PHE A 1106 -6.68 -21.95 38.69
N ALA A 1107 -7.22 -21.24 39.67
CA ALA A 1107 -7.09 -19.79 39.75
C ALA A 1107 -5.62 -19.34 39.85
N ASN A 1108 -4.81 -20.01 40.68
CA ASN A 1108 -3.38 -19.72 40.81
C ASN A 1108 -2.56 -20.06 39.54
N LEU A 1109 -2.93 -21.11 38.80
CA LEU A 1109 -2.34 -21.42 37.50
C LEU A 1109 -2.65 -20.33 36.45
N VAL A 1110 -3.92 -19.91 36.33
CA VAL A 1110 -4.31 -18.83 35.39
C VAL A 1110 -3.62 -17.52 35.75
N ALA A 1111 -3.53 -17.20 37.04
CA ALA A 1111 -2.83 -16.02 37.56
C ALA A 1111 -1.29 -16.07 37.42
N GLY A 1112 -0.70 -17.17 36.92
CA GLY A 1112 0.75 -17.32 36.77
C GLY A 1112 1.52 -17.47 38.09
N ARG A 1113 0.82 -17.77 39.19
CA ARG A 1113 1.40 -17.98 40.53
C ARG A 1113 1.97 -19.39 40.71
N ILE A 1114 1.53 -20.34 39.88
CA ILE A 1114 2.07 -21.71 39.81
C ILE A 1114 2.62 -21.92 38.40
N ALA A 1115 3.90 -22.33 38.30
CA ALA A 1115 4.52 -22.64 37.02
C ALA A 1115 3.76 -23.78 36.31
N PRO A 1116 3.40 -23.66 35.01
CA PRO A 1116 2.50 -24.63 34.36
C PRO A 1116 3.04 -26.06 34.38
N LYS A 1117 4.33 -26.25 34.13
CA LYS A 1117 5.02 -27.56 34.24
C LYS A 1117 4.87 -28.20 35.63
N VAL A 1118 4.72 -27.41 36.70
CA VAL A 1118 4.51 -27.90 38.07
C VAL A 1118 3.03 -28.24 38.31
N ALA A 1119 2.11 -27.40 37.84
CA ALA A 1119 0.66 -27.66 37.92
C ALA A 1119 0.28 -28.97 37.21
N PHE A 1120 0.59 -29.08 35.90
CA PHE A 1120 0.24 -30.22 35.06
C PHE A 1120 0.97 -31.53 35.43
N SER A 1121 2.02 -31.48 36.26
CA SER A 1121 2.74 -32.68 36.74
C SER A 1121 2.36 -33.14 38.14
N LYS A 1122 1.94 -32.24 39.04
CA LYS A 1122 1.68 -32.57 40.46
C LYS A 1122 0.24 -32.41 40.92
N PHE A 1123 -0.53 -31.53 40.29
CA PHE A 1123 -1.78 -31.00 40.83
C PHE A 1123 -3.01 -31.23 39.94
N VAL A 1124 -2.82 -31.87 38.79
CA VAL A 1124 -3.84 -32.04 37.76
C VAL A 1124 -4.01 -33.53 37.44
N LYS A 1125 -5.26 -34.01 37.40
CA LYS A 1125 -5.60 -35.32 36.84
C LYS A 1125 -6.00 -35.14 35.38
N ILE A 1126 -5.30 -35.83 34.48
CA ILE A 1126 -5.51 -35.75 33.02
C ILE A 1126 -6.10 -37.08 32.54
N GLU A 1127 -7.26 -37.01 31.87
CA GLU A 1127 -7.93 -38.14 31.24
C GLU A 1127 -7.93 -37.91 29.72
N GLY A 1128 -7.04 -38.58 28.99
CA GLY A 1128 -6.84 -38.39 27.55
C GLY A 1128 -5.37 -38.33 27.15
N ASN A 1129 -5.07 -37.70 26.01
CA ASN A 1129 -3.70 -37.56 25.51
C ASN A 1129 -2.92 -36.49 26.32
N LYS A 1130 -1.92 -36.92 27.10
CA LYS A 1130 -1.10 -36.03 27.93
C LYS A 1130 -0.34 -34.96 27.13
N ALA A 1131 0.11 -35.27 25.92
CA ALA A 1131 0.78 -34.29 25.04
C ALA A 1131 -0.17 -33.16 24.58
N LEU A 1132 -1.50 -33.38 24.56
CA LEU A 1132 -2.46 -32.29 24.33
C LEU A 1132 -2.61 -31.39 25.56
N ALA A 1133 -2.44 -31.91 26.78
CA ALA A 1133 -2.43 -31.06 27.97
C ALA A 1133 -1.18 -30.16 27.99
N ASP A 1134 -0.02 -30.71 27.63
CA ASP A 1134 1.23 -29.95 27.51
C ASP A 1134 1.16 -28.84 26.45
N SER A 1135 0.35 -29.00 25.39
CA SER A 1135 0.16 -27.96 24.37
C SER A 1135 -0.62 -26.73 24.85
N LEU A 1136 -1.25 -26.79 26.04
CA LEU A 1136 -1.85 -25.62 26.69
C LEU A 1136 -0.85 -24.81 27.53
N HIS A 1137 0.38 -25.29 27.78
CA HIS A 1137 1.37 -24.55 28.57
C HIS A 1137 1.57 -23.09 28.14
N PRO A 1138 1.63 -22.72 26.83
CA PRO A 1138 1.76 -21.32 26.39
C PRO A 1138 0.69 -20.39 26.95
N LEU A 1139 -0.54 -20.88 27.16
CA LEU A 1139 -1.69 -20.13 27.68
C LEU A 1139 -1.49 -19.63 29.13
N PHE A 1140 -0.54 -20.23 29.85
CA PHE A 1140 -0.26 -19.96 31.25
C PHE A 1140 1.15 -19.39 31.50
N LEU A 1141 1.99 -19.29 30.46
CA LEU A 1141 3.41 -18.89 30.58
C LEU A 1141 3.65 -17.37 30.60
N SER A 1142 2.63 -16.52 30.45
CA SER A 1142 2.79 -15.06 30.52
C SER A 1142 2.27 -14.45 31.83
N GLN A 1143 3.13 -13.62 32.45
CA GLN A 1143 2.68 -12.41 33.13
C GLN A 1143 2.46 -11.32 32.06
N SER A 1144 1.40 -11.47 31.27
CA SER A 1144 0.92 -10.38 30.43
C SER A 1144 0.62 -9.17 31.34
N LYS A 1145 1.15 -7.99 30.97
CA LYS A 1145 0.79 -6.69 31.56
C LYS A 1145 -0.64 -6.32 31.09
N LEU A 1146 -1.64 -7.04 31.62
CA LEU A 1146 -3.07 -7.05 31.24
C LEU A 1146 -3.97 -6.60 32.40
#